data_AF-A0A1Q4FSP9-F1
#
_entry.id   AF-A0A1Q4FSP9-F1
#
_cell.length_a   1.000
_cell.length_b   1.000
_cell.length_c   1.000
_cell.angle_alpha   90.00
_cell.angle_beta   90.00
_cell.angle_gamma   90.00
#
_symmetry.space_group_name_H-M   'P 1'
#
loop_
_entity.id
_entity.type
_entity.pdbx_description
1 polymer ?
#
loop_
_entity_poly.entity_id
_entity_poly.type
_entity_poly.pdbx_seq_one_letter_code
_entity_poly.pdbx_strand_id
1 'polypeptide(L)'
;MKRQKLVRALLSLTAATVGIAAHAQSSGTPPLPSCASGMHLQHVSGMTGIVDPDAYDGSTAGEYRCVADVSATTLSCGAHGSLGFGEAGAFCGCETGYAGDSCNVCATGYAQDAAGGCAPAPVNRELVILGAERVVPFGGSTMLSAEYLSAPGRVATGAWTLRGAPADVGCLAPADQPGVCLSRVEGSEVRYSPPASGDRLVTNEVSFFPAGGAPRTQVDVKADMPGQIPVNGWANFATLPVVDAVRDFMKARCIGAGSLGIARNGQVVAALGLGMKDGRNAEAIYNPACSSDATDPFKPDAEEMNYYTPFMFGSISKSMSFATARWAIKNALKSQDIDLRLINQSANRVVSAHRTLFGNLRITVWGVDAAGTFTEQGAHQPEQVKDFQLVRMGDTRFVLITRSNENKLHVYAYSIGANGVPAVTDTLLGVTDVKEVLVTAIKDQRIVVGLRRANDTLQMRTFKLEANNTFTALDTENGGSLRDLSLVALPGTARVVGAARLAYPDVTKFIVWDVADNGTLTRVHETMLDNMYYEDARLQMTALSSSRIVVGAQQGRTGPLGLNVFSVGAGGALALVGGTGIDNVSDFRLQSLAADRFAVVTKDASDNGKVQQFTLSGQGLPYQLGASSSTGKARSLDLAGTSAAGFGLGFVTALRETSDTLRLASWDVGASALTKLKQGTTNLKVQDYGWTDADLESLSLVGYDFPNALVPRRLHEIVAGYVEPPMHFDATETRTDPDTICTATAAPGYPKADARWKNIRLGDFLAHRAGLNSSTIAAETLIDNNLGQIRGLTTKGQWAAQEDRLREQWGVQNVKDARVAAGLSAVVDYASPDGFLLPPITLEETLVGSASMCLPNPQGEFHYSNTDPQWVRMAMEHVSGQTYSAEVGKPETTDGTLLNDFLQTNLGFGSTGLNNVFGRPAALDAQGKDPFAGPRARHWDSSISGYYNTYWDVKRPICRWVNGTCSIANPKTGPSLNWNGEMEKVPLLMRSTGMSAATGSLGVQMLPYLKFLSKYKVGGYDSGATPDAFDSSIGEARSGSWTDGNLHDGGDDGTYAYAVEFGGGSCKISAGVDLIVSFNQWQDAQCNTDKKSCVGDPKRYQELYSILKTAVCASDWTKATPVPWLND
;
A
#
# COMPACT_ATOMS: atom_id res chain seq x y z
N MET A 1 29.99 28.81 -47.53
CA MET A 1 31.35 28.23 -47.48
C MET A 1 31.20 26.70 -47.57
N LYS A 2 31.11 26.06 -48.75
CA LYS A 2 32.13 25.53 -49.70
C LYS A 2 33.25 24.63 -49.13
N ARG A 3 33.30 23.40 -49.69
CA ARG A 3 34.36 22.34 -49.79
C ARG A 3 34.08 21.10 -48.92
N GLN A 4 33.75 19.88 -49.37
CA GLN A 4 33.96 19.05 -50.60
C GLN A 4 35.37 18.43 -50.82
N LYS A 5 35.39 17.08 -50.91
CA LYS A 5 36.26 16.16 -51.72
C LYS A 5 37.67 15.80 -51.15
N LEU A 6 38.31 14.62 -51.33
CA LEU A 6 38.11 13.43 -52.20
C LEU A 6 39.10 12.26 -51.84
N VAL A 7 38.71 10.99 -52.18
CA VAL A 7 39.49 9.86 -52.81
C VAL A 7 40.66 9.18 -52.05
N ARG A 8 40.71 7.86 -51.77
CA ARG A 8 40.59 6.57 -52.53
C ARG A 8 41.89 6.18 -53.28
N ALA A 9 42.53 5.08 -52.87
CA ALA A 9 43.46 4.31 -53.70
C ALA A 9 43.33 2.81 -53.37
N LEU A 10 43.35 1.99 -54.42
CA LEU A 10 43.04 0.56 -54.47
C LEU A 10 44.17 -0.15 -55.25
N LEU A 11 44.31 -1.46 -55.00
CA LEU A 11 44.87 -2.54 -55.84
C LEU A 11 46.38 -2.82 -55.86
N SER A 12 46.76 -4.03 -55.45
CA SER A 12 47.08 -5.13 -56.39
C SER A 12 47.26 -6.50 -55.69
N LEU A 13 46.62 -7.54 -56.24
CA LEU A 13 46.98 -8.97 -56.15
C LEU A 13 48.28 -9.21 -56.99
N THR A 14 49.09 -10.28 -56.92
CA THR A 14 48.79 -11.73 -56.94
C THR A 14 50.11 -12.55 -56.83
N ALA A 15 49.99 -13.82 -56.44
CA ALA A 15 50.70 -15.03 -56.93
C ALA A 15 51.91 -15.67 -56.17
N ALA A 16 51.72 -16.97 -55.89
CA ALA A 16 52.66 -18.13 -55.86
C ALA A 16 53.77 -18.15 -54.76
N THR A 17 54.20 -19.27 -54.14
CA THR A 17 54.26 -20.70 -54.53
C THR A 17 54.61 -21.57 -53.30
N VAL A 18 54.04 -22.77 -53.22
CA VAL A 18 54.61 -24.10 -52.84
C VAL A 18 55.66 -24.24 -51.72
N GLY A 19 55.34 -25.13 -50.76
CA GLY A 19 56.30 -25.84 -49.89
C GLY A 19 55.73 -27.20 -49.45
N ILE A 20 56.09 -28.25 -50.18
CA ILE A 20 55.77 -29.67 -49.97
C ILE A 20 56.71 -30.28 -48.92
N ALA A 21 56.19 -31.13 -48.03
CA ALA A 21 56.93 -32.26 -47.48
C ALA A 21 55.98 -33.46 -47.34
N ALA A 22 56.17 -34.43 -48.23
CA ALA A 22 55.52 -35.73 -48.27
C ALA A 22 56.39 -36.78 -47.55
N HIS A 23 55.77 -37.82 -46.97
CA HIS A 23 56.24 -39.21 -46.83
C HIS A 23 55.14 -39.99 -46.08
N ALA A 24 54.77 -41.24 -46.34
CA ALA A 24 54.79 -42.14 -47.49
C ALA A 24 53.80 -43.25 -47.10
N GLN A 25 52.88 -43.64 -47.99
CA GLN A 25 51.93 -44.72 -47.78
C GLN A 25 52.61 -46.09 -47.97
N SER A 26 52.45 -46.99 -47.01
CA SER A 26 52.67 -48.44 -47.20
C SER A 26 51.33 -49.14 -47.22
N SER A 27 51.01 -49.74 -48.36
CA SER A 27 49.89 -50.66 -48.58
C SER A 27 50.12 -51.98 -47.84
N GLY A 28 49.20 -52.35 -46.95
CA GLY A 28 49.09 -53.69 -46.40
C GLY A 28 47.64 -53.97 -46.03
N THR A 29 46.96 -54.80 -46.81
CA THR A 29 45.65 -55.37 -46.49
C THR A 29 45.81 -56.39 -45.36
N PRO A 30 45.06 -56.29 -44.25
CA PRO A 30 45.10 -57.29 -43.18
C PRO A 30 44.33 -58.56 -43.60
N PRO A 31 44.77 -59.77 -43.21
CA PRO A 31 44.04 -61.01 -43.47
C PRO A 31 42.77 -61.09 -42.59
N LEU A 32 41.70 -61.68 -43.13
CA LEU A 32 40.47 -62.02 -42.41
C LEU A 32 40.77 -62.95 -41.22
N PRO A 33 40.11 -62.78 -40.05
CA PRO A 33 40.26 -63.71 -38.93
C PRO A 33 39.62 -65.07 -39.26
N SER A 34 40.39 -66.15 -39.10
CA SER A 34 39.89 -67.53 -39.17
C SER A 34 39.20 -67.91 -37.85
N CYS A 35 37.93 -68.31 -37.89
CA CYS A 35 37.25 -68.89 -36.71
C CYS A 35 37.80 -70.28 -36.38
N ALA A 36 37.82 -70.66 -35.10
CA ALA A 36 38.21 -71.99 -34.65
C ALA A 36 37.22 -73.06 -35.16
N SER A 37 37.69 -74.31 -35.32
CA SER A 37 36.88 -75.45 -35.77
C SER A 37 35.61 -75.60 -34.92
N GLY A 38 34.42 -75.54 -35.55
CA GLY A 38 33.11 -75.53 -34.86
C GLY A 38 32.45 -74.14 -34.71
N MET A 39 32.91 -73.13 -35.45
CA MET A 39 32.32 -71.79 -35.51
C MET A 39 32.21 -71.25 -36.94
N HIS A 40 31.20 -70.43 -37.24
CA HIS A 40 31.04 -69.73 -38.53
C HIS A 40 31.01 -68.19 -38.36
N LEU A 41 31.41 -67.44 -39.39
CA LEU A 41 31.44 -65.96 -39.42
C LEU A 41 30.04 -65.39 -39.71
N GLN A 42 29.55 -64.45 -38.90
CA GLN A 42 28.26 -63.76 -39.10
C GLN A 42 28.44 -62.22 -39.08
N HIS A 43 27.72 -61.51 -39.97
CA HIS A 43 27.76 -60.04 -40.10
C HIS A 43 26.74 -59.36 -39.17
N VAL A 44 27.17 -58.33 -38.42
CA VAL A 44 26.35 -57.68 -37.38
C VAL A 44 25.56 -56.50 -37.97
N SER A 45 24.53 -56.80 -38.77
CA SER A 45 23.43 -55.86 -39.00
C SER A 45 22.19 -56.68 -39.34
N GLY A 46 21.26 -56.78 -38.39
CA GLY A 46 20.14 -57.72 -38.43
C GLY A 46 19.28 -57.62 -39.68
N MET A 47 19.47 -58.55 -40.63
CA MET A 47 18.46 -59.15 -41.50
C MET A 47 18.89 -60.58 -41.81
N THR A 48 17.95 -61.52 -41.72
CA THR A 48 18.15 -62.96 -41.90
C THR A 48 18.49 -63.31 -43.35
N GLY A 49 19.71 -63.79 -43.62
CA GLY A 49 20.11 -64.38 -44.89
C GLY A 49 21.58 -64.84 -44.90
N ILE A 50 21.84 -66.05 -45.40
CA ILE A 50 23.19 -66.60 -45.63
C ILE A 50 23.74 -65.96 -46.92
N VAL A 51 24.94 -65.36 -46.87
CA VAL A 51 25.58 -64.74 -48.04
C VAL A 51 26.61 -65.71 -48.65
N ASP A 52 26.57 -65.79 -49.98
CA ASP A 52 27.47 -66.56 -50.86
C ASP A 52 28.88 -65.91 -50.89
N PRO A 53 29.98 -66.65 -50.65
CA PRO A 53 31.32 -66.08 -50.49
C PRO A 53 31.97 -65.43 -51.74
N ASP A 54 31.35 -65.48 -52.92
CA ASP A 54 31.93 -64.93 -54.15
C ASP A 54 31.49 -63.47 -54.50
N ALA A 55 30.73 -62.80 -53.63
CA ALA A 55 30.14 -61.48 -53.93
C ALA A 55 30.59 -60.31 -53.01
N TYR A 56 31.88 -60.16 -52.74
CA TYR A 56 32.41 -59.04 -51.94
C TYR A 56 33.16 -58.00 -52.79
N ASP A 57 32.51 -56.86 -53.08
CA ASP A 57 33.20 -55.63 -53.50
C ASP A 57 33.48 -54.78 -52.25
N GLY A 58 34.74 -54.39 -52.05
CA GLY A 58 35.25 -53.88 -50.77
C GLY A 58 34.84 -52.45 -50.41
N SER A 59 33.55 -52.12 -50.38
CA SER A 59 33.07 -50.74 -50.13
C SER A 59 32.26 -50.51 -48.84
N THR A 60 32.11 -51.49 -47.94
CA THR A 60 31.47 -51.25 -46.63
C THR A 60 32.25 -51.87 -45.45
N ALA A 61 32.61 -51.04 -44.48
CA ALA A 61 33.27 -51.45 -43.24
C ALA A 61 32.20 -51.87 -42.20
N GLY A 62 31.95 -53.17 -42.10
CA GLY A 62 31.08 -53.80 -41.10
C GLY A 62 31.84 -54.82 -40.24
N GLU A 63 31.45 -54.94 -38.97
CA GLU A 63 32.08 -55.78 -37.94
C GLU A 63 31.57 -57.24 -38.04
N TYR A 64 32.47 -58.23 -38.09
CA TYR A 64 32.13 -59.67 -38.14
C TYR A 64 32.47 -60.38 -36.82
N ARG A 65 31.66 -61.36 -36.39
CA ARG A 65 31.95 -62.20 -35.20
C ARG A 65 31.79 -63.70 -35.48
N CYS A 66 32.54 -64.54 -34.76
CA CYS A 66 32.45 -66.01 -34.79
C CYS A 66 31.35 -66.51 -33.83
N VAL A 67 30.45 -67.37 -34.29
CA VAL A 67 29.38 -67.99 -33.49
C VAL A 67 29.48 -69.52 -33.52
N ALA A 68 29.20 -70.18 -32.39
CA ALA A 68 29.35 -71.63 -32.20
C ALA A 68 28.27 -72.46 -32.90
N ASP A 69 28.67 -73.64 -33.40
CA ASP A 69 27.83 -74.62 -34.11
C ASP A 69 26.89 -75.39 -33.16
N VAL A 70 25.60 -75.47 -33.49
CA VAL A 70 24.51 -75.76 -32.53
C VAL A 70 23.76 -77.06 -32.85
N SER A 71 24.47 -78.19 -32.81
CA SER A 71 23.85 -79.52 -32.99
C SER A 71 23.60 -80.30 -31.68
N ALA A 72 23.70 -79.68 -30.50
CA ALA A 72 23.66 -80.42 -29.22
C ALA A 72 22.91 -79.76 -28.05
N THR A 73 21.68 -79.24 -28.25
CA THR A 73 20.80 -78.83 -27.13
C THR A 73 19.44 -79.50 -27.20
N THR A 74 19.09 -80.28 -26.17
CA THR A 74 17.83 -81.05 -26.01
C THR A 74 16.65 -80.24 -25.45
N LEU A 75 16.63 -78.91 -25.65
CA LEU A 75 15.59 -78.04 -25.11
C LEU A 75 14.32 -78.15 -25.97
N SER A 76 13.18 -78.54 -25.36
CA SER A 76 11.88 -78.65 -26.04
C SER A 76 10.95 -77.54 -25.56
N CYS A 77 10.57 -76.64 -26.47
CA CYS A 77 9.76 -75.45 -26.16
C CYS A 77 8.25 -75.71 -26.07
N GLY A 78 7.82 -76.97 -25.93
CA GLY A 78 6.41 -77.34 -25.92
C GLY A 78 5.70 -77.05 -27.25
N ALA A 79 4.38 -77.17 -27.25
CA ALA A 79 3.55 -76.91 -28.44
C ALA A 79 3.32 -75.41 -28.72
N HIS A 80 3.63 -74.54 -27.74
CA HIS A 80 3.34 -73.09 -27.77
C HIS A 80 4.61 -72.23 -27.65
N GLY A 81 5.77 -72.79 -28.02
CA GLY A 81 7.06 -72.10 -27.97
C GLY A 81 7.95 -72.40 -29.17
N SER A 82 8.78 -71.42 -29.52
CA SER A 82 9.80 -71.51 -30.58
C SER A 82 11.20 -71.39 -29.98
N LEU A 83 12.15 -72.18 -30.48
CA LEU A 83 13.52 -72.20 -29.97
C LEU A 83 14.29 -70.98 -30.49
N GLY A 84 14.76 -70.12 -29.59
CA GLY A 84 15.61 -68.96 -29.87
C GLY A 84 17.00 -69.11 -29.25
N PHE A 85 17.98 -68.37 -29.76
CA PHE A 85 19.34 -68.32 -29.22
C PHE A 85 19.71 -66.90 -28.84
N GLY A 86 20.12 -66.70 -27.59
CA GLY A 86 20.66 -65.45 -27.09
C GLY A 86 22.08 -65.63 -26.58
N GLU A 87 22.68 -64.55 -26.09
CA GLU A 87 24.05 -64.56 -25.54
C GLU A 87 24.23 -65.53 -24.36
N ALA A 88 23.14 -65.96 -23.71
CA ALA A 88 23.13 -66.91 -22.60
C ALA A 88 22.81 -68.37 -23.00
N GLY A 89 22.60 -68.68 -24.28
CA GLY A 89 22.26 -70.01 -24.78
C GLY A 89 20.88 -70.12 -25.43
N ALA A 90 20.41 -71.35 -25.64
CA ALA A 90 19.08 -71.64 -26.19
C ALA A 90 17.98 -71.30 -25.16
N PHE A 91 16.94 -70.60 -25.58
CA PHE A 91 15.76 -70.30 -24.77
C PHE A 91 14.49 -70.49 -25.61
N CYS A 92 13.33 -70.56 -24.96
CA CYS A 92 12.04 -70.69 -25.64
C CYS A 92 11.31 -69.34 -25.69
N GLY A 93 10.96 -68.89 -26.90
CA GLY A 93 10.04 -67.78 -27.11
C GLY A 93 8.59 -68.29 -27.15
N CYS A 94 7.79 -67.95 -26.15
CA CYS A 94 6.41 -68.42 -26.00
C CYS A 94 5.39 -67.57 -26.77
N GLU A 95 4.33 -68.22 -27.27
CA GLU A 95 3.17 -67.55 -27.87
C GLU A 95 2.42 -66.68 -26.85
N THR A 96 1.76 -65.62 -27.32
CA THR A 96 0.99 -64.69 -26.47
C THR A 96 -0.03 -65.43 -25.61
N GLY A 97 0.06 -65.25 -24.30
CA GLY A 97 -0.78 -65.95 -23.32
C GLY A 97 -0.09 -67.12 -22.65
N TYR A 98 1.09 -67.55 -23.11
CA TYR A 98 1.90 -68.63 -22.53
C TYR A 98 3.25 -68.13 -22.01
N ALA A 99 3.78 -68.80 -21.00
CA ALA A 99 5.02 -68.48 -20.30
C ALA A 99 5.73 -69.75 -19.79
N GLY A 100 6.92 -69.57 -19.21
CA GLY A 100 7.76 -70.63 -18.65
C GLY A 100 8.82 -71.14 -19.63
N ASP A 101 9.84 -71.82 -19.11
CA ASP A 101 11.01 -72.28 -19.87
C ASP A 101 10.67 -73.26 -21.01
N SER A 102 9.48 -73.86 -20.97
CA SER A 102 8.91 -74.74 -22.01
C SER A 102 7.53 -74.28 -22.52
N CYS A 103 7.13 -73.03 -22.27
CA CYS A 103 5.89 -72.43 -22.76
C CYS A 103 4.60 -73.21 -22.47
N ASN A 104 4.53 -73.88 -21.33
CA ASN A 104 3.43 -74.78 -20.95
C ASN A 104 2.58 -74.28 -19.77
N VAL A 105 2.77 -73.03 -19.33
CA VAL A 105 1.93 -72.38 -18.31
C VAL A 105 1.38 -71.05 -18.84
N CYS A 106 0.24 -70.59 -18.34
CA CYS A 106 -0.34 -69.31 -18.79
C CYS A 106 0.45 -68.10 -18.28
N ALA A 107 0.70 -67.14 -19.17
CA ALA A 107 1.32 -65.87 -18.85
C ALA A 107 0.43 -65.05 -17.90
N THR A 108 1.04 -64.19 -17.09
CA THR A 108 0.32 -63.30 -16.17
C THR A 108 -0.74 -62.47 -16.91
N GLY A 109 -1.99 -62.53 -16.44
CA GLY A 109 -3.16 -61.93 -17.11
C GLY A 109 -4.00 -62.90 -17.94
N TYR A 110 -3.52 -64.14 -18.12
CA TYR A 110 -4.22 -65.22 -18.82
C TYR A 110 -4.49 -66.38 -17.85
N ALA A 111 -5.63 -67.03 -17.97
CA ALA A 111 -6.01 -68.22 -17.22
C ALA A 111 -6.25 -69.37 -18.20
N GLN A 112 -5.99 -70.59 -17.74
CA GLN A 112 -6.25 -71.77 -18.56
C GLN A 112 -7.76 -71.94 -18.73
N ASP A 113 -8.22 -71.96 -19.97
CA ASP A 113 -9.60 -72.22 -20.31
C ASP A 113 -9.91 -73.73 -20.21
N ALA A 114 -11.18 -74.07 -20.38
CA ALA A 114 -11.65 -75.45 -20.27
C ALA A 114 -11.09 -76.39 -21.36
N ALA A 115 -10.51 -75.86 -22.44
CA ALA A 115 -9.86 -76.65 -23.49
C ALA A 115 -8.35 -76.83 -23.25
N GLY A 116 -7.81 -76.27 -22.16
CA GLY A 116 -6.41 -76.34 -21.80
C GLY A 116 -5.54 -75.23 -22.40
N GLY A 117 -6.13 -74.29 -23.15
CA GLY A 117 -5.45 -73.14 -23.73
C GLY A 117 -5.44 -71.93 -22.80
N CYS A 118 -4.52 -71.00 -22.96
CA CYS A 118 -4.42 -69.81 -22.11
C CYS A 118 -5.20 -68.63 -22.72
N ALA A 119 -6.30 -68.23 -22.10
CA ALA A 119 -7.16 -67.12 -22.52
C ALA A 119 -7.11 -65.96 -21.52
N PRO A 120 -7.35 -64.69 -21.93
CA PRO A 120 -7.38 -63.56 -21.02
C PRO A 120 -8.40 -63.81 -19.89
N ALA A 121 -7.98 -63.64 -18.63
CA ALA A 121 -8.87 -63.91 -17.50
C ALA A 121 -10.09 -62.96 -17.53
N PRO A 122 -11.34 -63.46 -17.40
CA PRO A 122 -12.52 -62.61 -17.45
C PRO A 122 -12.57 -61.67 -16.25
N VAL A 123 -12.68 -60.37 -16.55
CA VAL A 123 -12.77 -59.29 -15.56
C VAL A 123 -14.18 -59.25 -14.97
N ASN A 124 -14.28 -59.21 -13.64
CA ASN A 124 -15.54 -59.05 -12.91
C ASN A 124 -16.23 -57.73 -13.25
N ARG A 125 -17.57 -57.68 -13.12
CA ARG A 125 -18.39 -56.49 -13.42
C ARG A 125 -18.09 -55.35 -12.44
N GLU A 126 -17.47 -54.28 -12.94
CA GLU A 126 -17.00 -53.13 -12.16
C GLU A 126 -17.89 -51.88 -12.30
N LEU A 127 -17.91 -51.09 -11.22
CA LEU A 127 -18.53 -49.77 -11.13
C LEU A 127 -17.63 -48.73 -11.84
N VAL A 128 -18.20 -47.96 -12.76
CA VAL A 128 -17.47 -46.94 -13.54
C VAL A 128 -17.65 -45.57 -12.88
N ILE A 129 -16.55 -44.91 -12.50
CA ILE A 129 -16.51 -43.48 -12.17
C ILE A 129 -15.93 -42.76 -13.39
N LEU A 130 -16.67 -41.85 -14.00
CA LEU A 130 -16.23 -41.15 -15.22
C LEU A 130 -15.24 -40.03 -14.87
N GLY A 131 -14.04 -40.09 -15.47
CA GLY A 131 -12.98 -39.10 -15.35
C GLY A 131 -11.56 -39.63 -15.62
N ALA A 132 -11.35 -40.96 -15.57
CA ALA A 132 -10.07 -41.58 -15.91
C ALA A 132 -10.23 -42.50 -17.13
N GLU A 133 -9.31 -42.41 -18.10
CA GLU A 133 -9.34 -43.21 -19.32
C GLU A 133 -8.98 -44.71 -19.11
N ARG A 134 -8.68 -45.14 -17.87
CA ARG A 134 -8.53 -46.56 -17.50
C ARG A 134 -9.06 -46.87 -16.11
N VAL A 135 -9.58 -48.10 -15.97
CA VAL A 135 -10.17 -48.66 -14.75
C VAL A 135 -9.06 -49.05 -13.75
N VAL A 136 -9.17 -48.60 -12.50
CA VAL A 136 -8.23 -48.93 -11.41
C VAL A 136 -8.90 -49.96 -10.47
N PRO A 137 -8.28 -51.11 -10.19
CA PRO A 137 -8.89 -52.13 -9.34
C PRO A 137 -8.81 -51.76 -7.84
N PHE A 138 -9.91 -51.91 -7.12
CA PHE A 138 -9.96 -51.74 -5.66
C PHE A 138 -9.44 -53.01 -4.96
N GLY A 139 -8.28 -52.91 -4.31
CA GLY A 139 -7.75 -53.97 -3.44
C GLY A 139 -8.14 -53.76 -1.97
N GLY A 140 -9.32 -54.21 -1.57
CA GLY A 140 -9.77 -54.24 -0.17
C GLY A 140 -10.78 -55.37 0.08
N SER A 141 -10.65 -56.07 1.21
CA SER A 141 -11.34 -57.33 1.53
C SER A 141 -12.80 -57.21 1.99
N THR A 142 -13.56 -56.21 1.52
CA THR A 142 -14.98 -56.09 1.84
C THR A 142 -15.78 -55.95 0.54
N MET A 143 -16.35 -57.06 0.06
CA MET A 143 -17.27 -57.05 -1.07
C MET A 143 -18.61 -56.42 -0.65
N LEU A 144 -18.87 -55.19 -1.09
CA LEU A 144 -20.24 -54.64 -1.11
C LEU A 144 -20.92 -55.18 -2.37
N SER A 145 -21.85 -56.12 -2.22
CA SER A 145 -22.62 -56.64 -3.35
C SER A 145 -23.58 -55.57 -3.89
N ALA A 146 -23.88 -55.60 -5.20
CA ALA A 146 -24.84 -54.69 -5.83
C ALA A 146 -26.25 -54.76 -5.19
N GLU A 147 -26.59 -55.87 -4.53
CA GLU A 147 -27.81 -56.02 -3.72
C GLU A 147 -27.80 -55.18 -2.44
N TYR A 148 -26.63 -54.85 -1.89
CA TYR A 148 -26.54 -54.01 -0.69
C TYR A 148 -26.79 -52.53 -0.98
N LEU A 149 -26.57 -52.10 -2.23
CA LEU A 149 -26.66 -50.71 -2.69
C LEU A 149 -28.01 -50.36 -3.37
N SER A 150 -28.88 -51.35 -3.63
CA SER A 150 -30.16 -51.13 -4.32
C SER A 150 -31.33 -50.74 -3.40
N ALA A 151 -31.13 -50.75 -2.07
CA ALA A 151 -32.15 -50.34 -1.10
C ALA A 151 -31.98 -48.85 -0.71
N PRO A 152 -33.02 -48.00 -0.83
CA PRO A 152 -32.93 -46.57 -0.48
C PRO A 152 -32.55 -46.37 1.00
N GLY A 153 -31.58 -45.49 1.27
CA GLY A 153 -31.30 -44.99 2.62
C GLY A 153 -30.26 -45.76 3.46
N ARG A 154 -29.43 -46.63 2.87
CA ARG A 154 -28.31 -47.25 3.61
C ARG A 154 -27.02 -46.44 3.51
N VAL A 155 -26.31 -46.39 4.63
CA VAL A 155 -25.02 -45.72 4.81
C VAL A 155 -23.93 -46.79 4.96
N ALA A 156 -22.84 -46.67 4.21
CA ALA A 156 -21.66 -47.52 4.39
C ALA A 156 -20.57 -46.72 5.14
N THR A 157 -20.13 -47.25 6.27
CA THR A 157 -19.09 -46.67 7.13
C THR A 157 -17.85 -47.57 7.16
N GLY A 158 -16.67 -47.02 6.86
CA GLY A 158 -15.41 -47.77 6.87
C GLY A 158 -14.21 -46.93 6.39
N ALA A 159 -13.00 -47.30 6.78
CA ALA A 159 -11.75 -46.68 6.31
C ALA A 159 -11.27 -47.36 5.02
N TRP A 160 -10.89 -46.57 4.02
CA TRP A 160 -10.50 -47.07 2.70
C TRP A 160 -9.05 -46.71 2.38
N THR A 161 -8.37 -47.55 1.60
CA THR A 161 -7.00 -47.30 1.13
C THR A 161 -6.98 -47.48 -0.37
N LEU A 162 -6.63 -46.42 -1.11
CA LEU A 162 -6.43 -46.49 -2.56
C LEU A 162 -5.03 -46.99 -2.85
N ARG A 163 -4.89 -47.98 -3.74
CA ARG A 163 -3.59 -48.45 -4.24
C ARG A 163 -3.60 -48.34 -5.76
N GLY A 164 -2.65 -47.61 -6.32
CA GLY A 164 -2.48 -47.40 -7.76
C GLY A 164 -1.06 -46.97 -8.10
N ALA A 165 -0.70 -47.02 -9.38
CA ALA A 165 0.62 -46.59 -9.84
C ALA A 165 0.78 -45.06 -9.62
N PRO A 166 1.98 -44.57 -9.26
CA PRO A 166 2.19 -43.17 -8.86
C PRO A 166 1.77 -42.10 -9.89
N ALA A 167 1.75 -42.46 -11.18
CA ALA A 167 1.37 -41.58 -12.28
C ALA A 167 -0.15 -41.30 -12.34
N ASP A 168 -0.98 -42.15 -11.71
CA ASP A 168 -2.44 -42.13 -11.91
C ASP A 168 -3.21 -41.48 -10.75
N VAL A 169 -2.56 -41.20 -9.61
CA VAL A 169 -3.24 -40.78 -8.37
C VAL A 169 -2.58 -39.62 -7.61
N GLY A 170 -1.44 -39.10 -8.05
CA GLY A 170 -0.74 -37.98 -7.39
C GLY A 170 -0.28 -38.32 -5.96
N CYS A 171 0.91 -38.89 -5.79
CA CYS A 171 1.39 -39.39 -4.49
C CYS A 171 2.43 -38.45 -3.81
N LEU A 172 2.38 -38.36 -2.47
CA LEU A 172 3.51 -37.92 -1.62
C LEU A 172 4.24 -39.17 -1.11
N ALA A 173 5.53 -39.32 -1.44
CA ALA A 173 6.38 -40.39 -0.92
C ALA A 173 7.24 -39.86 0.25
N PRO A 174 7.37 -40.60 1.37
CA PRO A 174 8.39 -40.32 2.37
C PRO A 174 9.80 -40.42 1.78
N ALA A 175 10.69 -39.52 2.16
CA ALA A 175 12.05 -39.41 1.58
C ALA A 175 12.91 -40.68 1.77
N ASP A 176 12.54 -41.57 2.68
CA ASP A 176 13.23 -42.83 2.98
C ASP A 176 12.66 -44.06 2.23
N GLN A 177 11.55 -43.91 1.48
CA GLN A 177 10.95 -45.00 0.69
C GLN A 177 10.45 -44.56 -0.70
N PRO A 178 11.35 -44.29 -1.65
CA PRO A 178 10.97 -43.98 -3.03
C PRO A 178 10.34 -45.22 -3.69
N GLY A 179 9.01 -45.18 -3.90
CA GLY A 179 8.25 -46.23 -4.58
C GLY A 179 7.00 -46.73 -3.85
N VAL A 180 6.80 -46.35 -2.58
CA VAL A 180 5.60 -46.72 -1.82
C VAL A 180 4.65 -45.52 -1.71
N CYS A 181 3.48 -45.62 -2.35
CA CYS A 181 2.43 -44.61 -2.23
C CYS A 181 1.58 -44.87 -0.98
N LEU A 182 1.53 -43.90 -0.06
CA LEU A 182 0.65 -43.93 1.12
C LEU A 182 -0.20 -42.66 1.16
N SER A 183 -1.23 -42.57 0.32
CA SER A 183 -2.33 -41.62 0.57
C SER A 183 -3.35 -42.29 1.49
N ARG A 184 -3.22 -42.03 2.80
CA ARG A 184 -4.23 -42.41 3.78
C ARG A 184 -5.34 -41.36 3.77
N VAL A 185 -6.43 -41.62 3.05
CA VAL A 185 -7.65 -40.79 3.13
C VAL A 185 -8.62 -41.46 4.10
N GLU A 186 -8.68 -40.94 5.33
CA GLU A 186 -9.69 -41.37 6.31
C GLU A 186 -10.98 -40.56 6.10
N GLY A 187 -11.98 -41.18 5.47
CA GLY A 187 -13.36 -40.69 5.41
C GLY A 187 -14.30 -41.79 5.87
N SER A 188 -15.31 -41.46 6.68
CA SER A 188 -16.11 -42.46 7.40
C SER A 188 -17.49 -42.73 6.80
N GLU A 189 -17.94 -42.01 5.77
CA GLU A 189 -19.32 -42.14 5.25
C GLU A 189 -19.41 -41.87 3.75
N VAL A 190 -20.12 -42.75 3.01
CA VAL A 190 -20.52 -42.52 1.61
C VAL A 190 -22.05 -42.68 1.52
N ARG A 191 -22.74 -41.69 0.93
CA ARG A 191 -24.20 -41.72 0.69
C ARG A 191 -24.50 -41.84 -0.79
N TYR A 192 -25.50 -42.66 -1.12
CA TYR A 192 -25.99 -42.86 -2.48
C TYR A 192 -27.48 -42.51 -2.58
N SER A 193 -27.88 -41.88 -3.69
CA SER A 193 -29.28 -41.75 -4.11
C SER A 193 -29.52 -42.64 -5.33
N PRO A 194 -30.39 -43.67 -5.25
CA PRO A 194 -30.63 -44.55 -6.39
C PRO A 194 -31.48 -43.84 -7.47
N PRO A 195 -31.19 -44.05 -8.77
CA PRO A 195 -32.06 -43.58 -9.84
C PRO A 195 -33.36 -44.42 -9.91
N ALA A 196 -34.41 -43.85 -10.51
CA ALA A 196 -35.65 -44.57 -10.79
C ALA A 196 -35.37 -45.79 -11.71
N SER A 197 -36.09 -46.89 -11.45
CA SER A 197 -35.75 -48.24 -11.95
C SER A 197 -35.52 -48.32 -13.46
N GLY A 198 -34.35 -48.81 -13.87
CA GLY A 198 -34.08 -49.27 -15.24
C GLY A 198 -32.73 -48.84 -15.82
N ASP A 199 -32.10 -47.79 -15.28
CA ASP A 199 -30.86 -47.26 -15.84
C ASP A 199 -29.60 -47.69 -15.06
N ARG A 200 -28.46 -47.71 -15.78
CA ARG A 200 -27.12 -47.93 -15.20
C ARG A 200 -26.90 -46.98 -14.03
N LEU A 201 -26.30 -47.48 -12.95
CA LEU A 201 -25.83 -46.68 -11.81
C LEU A 201 -24.78 -45.67 -12.30
N VAL A 202 -25.22 -44.45 -12.61
CA VAL A 202 -24.38 -43.30 -12.86
C VAL A 202 -24.68 -42.32 -11.73
N THR A 203 -23.73 -42.18 -10.81
CA THR A 203 -23.81 -41.22 -9.71
C THR A 203 -22.79 -40.14 -10.00
N ASN A 204 -23.25 -38.89 -10.13
CA ASN A 204 -22.39 -37.74 -10.42
C ASN A 204 -21.79 -37.11 -9.16
N GLU A 205 -22.03 -37.68 -7.98
CA GLU A 205 -21.66 -37.03 -6.72
C GLU A 205 -21.25 -38.07 -5.67
N VAL A 206 -19.96 -38.06 -5.31
CA VAL A 206 -19.40 -38.81 -4.18
C VAL A 206 -18.86 -37.77 -3.20
N SER A 207 -19.49 -37.65 -2.03
CA SER A 207 -19.08 -36.71 -0.98
C SER A 207 -18.35 -37.46 0.15
N PHE A 208 -17.17 -36.96 0.55
CA PHE A 208 -16.42 -37.51 1.70
C PHE A 208 -16.62 -36.64 2.95
N PHE A 209 -16.91 -37.28 4.08
CA PHE A 209 -17.03 -36.63 5.40
C PHE A 209 -15.90 -37.09 6.33
N PRO A 210 -15.07 -36.19 6.89
CA PRO A 210 -14.21 -36.51 8.02
C PRO A 210 -15.04 -36.55 9.31
N ALA A 211 -14.66 -37.41 10.25
CA ALA A 211 -15.33 -37.52 11.55
C ALA A 211 -15.16 -36.21 12.36
N GLY A 212 -16.17 -35.34 12.29
CA GLY A 212 -16.29 -34.14 13.15
C GLY A 212 -16.20 -32.76 12.46
N GLY A 213 -16.21 -32.63 11.13
CA GLY A 213 -16.07 -31.33 10.45
C GLY A 213 -17.00 -31.12 9.25
N ALA A 214 -17.34 -29.85 8.99
CA ALA A 214 -18.24 -29.37 7.92
C ALA A 214 -17.92 -29.93 6.51
N PRO A 215 -18.92 -30.02 5.61
CA PRO A 215 -18.74 -30.58 4.26
C PRO A 215 -17.72 -29.78 3.45
N ARG A 216 -16.74 -30.47 2.85
CA ARG A 216 -15.87 -29.87 1.84
C ARG A 216 -16.55 -29.94 0.47
N THR A 217 -17.19 -28.85 0.05
CA THR A 217 -17.47 -28.55 -1.37
C THR A 217 -16.28 -27.85 -2.05
N GLN A 218 -15.10 -27.88 -1.42
CA GLN A 218 -13.90 -27.15 -1.84
C GLN A 218 -12.86 -28.13 -2.38
N VAL A 219 -12.50 -27.94 -3.64
CA VAL A 219 -11.49 -28.73 -4.36
C VAL A 219 -10.18 -27.96 -4.30
N ASP A 220 -9.11 -28.59 -3.83
CA ASP A 220 -7.74 -28.15 -4.13
C ASP A 220 -7.57 -28.36 -5.64
N VAL A 221 -7.60 -27.27 -6.42
CA VAL A 221 -7.63 -27.34 -7.88
C VAL A 221 -6.21 -27.59 -8.38
N LYS A 222 -5.65 -28.77 -8.09
CA LYS A 222 -4.53 -29.33 -8.83
C LYS A 222 -5.08 -30.16 -9.99
N ALA A 223 -5.56 -29.48 -11.02
CA ALA A 223 -6.08 -30.13 -12.21
C ALA A 223 -4.95 -30.34 -13.23
N ASP A 224 -4.21 -31.42 -13.09
CA ASP A 224 -3.23 -31.91 -14.07
C ASP A 224 -3.94 -32.60 -15.25
N MET A 225 -4.76 -31.87 -16.00
CA MET A 225 -5.13 -32.36 -17.33
C MET A 225 -3.99 -32.04 -18.31
N PRO A 226 -3.44 -33.04 -19.02
CA PRO A 226 -2.50 -32.79 -20.11
C PRO A 226 -3.11 -31.79 -21.10
N GLY A 227 -2.39 -30.72 -21.44
CA GLY A 227 -2.90 -29.70 -22.37
C GLY A 227 -3.66 -28.53 -21.72
N GLN A 228 -3.62 -28.39 -20.39
CA GLN A 228 -4.21 -27.26 -19.68
C GLN A 228 -3.20 -26.41 -18.88
N ILE A 229 -3.45 -25.09 -18.78
CA ILE A 229 -2.64 -24.16 -17.96
C ILE A 229 -2.70 -24.62 -16.49
N PRO A 230 -1.55 -24.85 -15.82
CA PRO A 230 -1.49 -25.23 -14.41
C PRO A 230 -2.23 -24.23 -13.52
N VAL A 231 -2.89 -24.74 -12.49
CA VAL A 231 -3.59 -23.93 -11.49
C VAL A 231 -3.10 -24.37 -10.14
N ASN A 232 -2.74 -23.41 -9.29
CA ASN A 232 -2.31 -23.66 -7.92
C ASN A 232 -3.09 -22.75 -6.99
N GLY A 233 -3.68 -23.30 -5.94
CA GLY A 233 -4.47 -22.56 -4.97
C GLY A 233 -5.88 -23.11 -4.86
N TRP A 234 -6.81 -22.26 -4.43
CA TRP A 234 -8.12 -22.68 -3.98
C TRP A 234 -9.22 -21.90 -4.67
N ALA A 235 -10.28 -22.62 -5.07
CA ALA A 235 -11.45 -22.04 -5.68
C ALA A 235 -12.71 -22.80 -5.28
N ASN A 236 -13.78 -22.07 -5.00
CA ASN A 236 -15.11 -22.66 -4.92
C ASN A 236 -15.58 -23.10 -6.31
N PHE A 237 -16.28 -24.22 -6.42
CA PHE A 237 -16.79 -24.73 -7.70
C PHE A 237 -17.60 -23.70 -8.50
N ALA A 238 -18.37 -22.85 -7.83
CA ALA A 238 -19.14 -21.78 -8.46
C ALA A 238 -18.28 -20.73 -9.19
N THR A 239 -16.98 -20.69 -8.93
CA THR A 239 -16.03 -19.77 -9.58
C THR A 239 -15.36 -20.36 -10.82
N LEU A 240 -15.49 -21.67 -11.08
CA LEU A 240 -14.83 -22.35 -12.21
C LEU A 240 -15.13 -21.71 -13.57
N PRO A 241 -16.36 -21.24 -13.88
CA PRO A 241 -16.61 -20.55 -15.15
C PRO A 241 -15.71 -19.31 -15.34
N VAL A 242 -15.39 -18.60 -14.27
CA VAL A 242 -14.48 -17.44 -14.30
C VAL A 242 -13.03 -17.90 -14.48
N VAL A 243 -12.62 -18.96 -13.78
CA VAL A 243 -11.28 -19.53 -13.88
C VAL A 243 -11.01 -20.02 -15.31
N ASP A 244 -11.95 -20.75 -15.91
CA ASP A 244 -11.84 -21.26 -17.26
C ASP A 244 -11.79 -20.13 -18.29
N ALA A 245 -12.62 -19.10 -18.12
CA ALA A 245 -12.59 -17.92 -18.98
C ALA A 245 -11.23 -17.19 -18.94
N VAL A 246 -10.61 -17.07 -17.76
CA VAL A 246 -9.26 -16.51 -17.62
C VAL A 246 -8.21 -17.39 -18.29
N ARG A 247 -8.29 -18.72 -18.11
CA ARG A 247 -7.34 -19.65 -18.72
C ARG A 247 -7.45 -19.65 -20.24
N ASP A 248 -8.65 -19.58 -20.79
CA ASP A 248 -8.86 -19.51 -22.24
C ASP A 248 -8.34 -18.18 -22.80
N PHE A 249 -8.53 -17.07 -22.08
CA PHE A 249 -7.88 -15.80 -22.42
C PHE A 249 -6.36 -15.93 -22.42
N MET A 250 -5.77 -16.55 -21.38
CA MET A 250 -4.33 -16.78 -21.31
C MET A 250 -3.81 -17.63 -22.47
N LYS A 251 -4.51 -18.71 -22.85
CA LYS A 251 -4.17 -19.56 -24.01
C LYS A 251 -4.24 -18.79 -25.33
N ALA A 252 -5.30 -18.01 -25.52
CA ALA A 252 -5.51 -17.23 -26.74
C ALA A 252 -4.47 -16.12 -26.92
N ARG A 253 -3.90 -15.63 -25.81
CA ARG A 253 -2.95 -14.50 -25.78
C ARG A 253 -1.52 -14.88 -25.40
N CYS A 254 -1.21 -16.18 -25.37
CA CYS A 254 0.14 -16.69 -25.05
C CYS A 254 0.66 -16.19 -23.68
N ILE A 255 -0.19 -16.09 -22.67
CA ILE A 255 0.20 -15.60 -21.33
C ILE A 255 0.76 -16.77 -20.51
N GLY A 256 2.02 -16.67 -20.08
CA GLY A 256 2.72 -17.74 -19.37
C GLY A 256 2.41 -17.87 -17.88
N ALA A 257 2.04 -16.77 -17.20
CA ALA A 257 1.65 -16.80 -15.79
C ALA A 257 0.63 -15.72 -15.44
N GLY A 258 -0.14 -15.98 -14.39
CA GLY A 258 -1.06 -15.02 -13.81
C GLY A 258 -1.52 -15.40 -12.42
N SER A 259 -2.44 -14.61 -11.89
CA SER A 259 -3.16 -14.87 -10.65
C SER A 259 -4.58 -14.37 -10.74
N LEU A 260 -5.45 -15.02 -9.98
CA LEU A 260 -6.88 -14.70 -9.91
C LEU A 260 -7.35 -14.78 -8.47
N GLY A 261 -7.88 -13.67 -7.97
CA GLY A 261 -8.56 -13.57 -6.70
C GLY A 261 -10.02 -13.23 -6.91
N ILE A 262 -10.90 -13.88 -6.16
CA ILE A 262 -12.34 -13.62 -6.19
C ILE A 262 -12.85 -13.59 -4.75
N ALA A 263 -13.55 -12.54 -4.39
CA ALA A 263 -14.31 -12.43 -3.16
C ALA A 263 -15.80 -12.18 -3.46
N ARG A 264 -16.66 -12.63 -2.56
CA ARG A 264 -18.10 -12.36 -2.57
C ARG A 264 -18.52 -11.79 -1.24
N ASN A 265 -19.15 -10.61 -1.24
CA ASN A 265 -19.52 -9.85 -0.04
C ASN A 265 -18.34 -9.70 0.92
N GLY A 266 -17.14 -9.49 0.36
CA GLY A 266 -15.91 -9.36 1.13
C GLY A 266 -15.29 -10.65 1.66
N GLN A 267 -15.86 -11.82 1.32
CA GLN A 267 -15.32 -13.12 1.70
C GLN A 267 -14.62 -13.78 0.51
N VAL A 268 -13.37 -14.21 0.67
CA VAL A 268 -12.58 -14.86 -0.38
C VAL A 268 -13.21 -16.21 -0.74
N VAL A 269 -13.54 -16.38 -2.02
CA VAL A 269 -14.11 -17.61 -2.60
C VAL A 269 -13.17 -18.26 -3.62
N ALA A 270 -12.17 -17.53 -4.14
CA ALA A 270 -11.05 -18.09 -4.88
C ALA A 270 -9.76 -17.26 -4.71
N ALA A 271 -8.62 -17.93 -4.68
CA ALA A 271 -7.28 -17.37 -4.76
C ALA A 271 -6.37 -18.37 -5.46
N LEU A 272 -5.95 -18.03 -6.68
CA LEU A 272 -5.26 -18.91 -7.61
C LEU A 272 -4.01 -18.25 -8.18
N GLY A 273 -2.94 -19.01 -8.31
CA GLY A 273 -1.88 -18.78 -9.27
C GLY A 273 -2.14 -19.64 -10.51
N LEU A 274 -1.88 -19.06 -11.68
CA LEU A 274 -2.15 -19.66 -12.99
C LEU A 274 -0.85 -19.71 -13.78
N GLY A 275 -0.54 -20.85 -14.39
CA GLY A 275 0.69 -21.02 -15.17
C GLY A 275 1.96 -21.18 -14.32
N MET A 276 3.09 -20.77 -14.89
CA MET A 276 4.43 -21.05 -14.36
C MET A 276 5.16 -19.76 -14.01
N LYS A 277 5.85 -19.72 -12.87
CA LYS A 277 6.46 -18.50 -12.29
C LYS A 277 7.34 -17.70 -13.27
N ASP A 278 8.10 -18.38 -14.14
CA ASP A 278 9.09 -17.76 -15.04
C ASP A 278 8.62 -17.53 -16.49
N GLY A 279 7.33 -17.75 -16.79
CA GLY A 279 6.64 -17.31 -18.01
C GLY A 279 7.38 -17.51 -19.35
N ARG A 280 7.06 -18.61 -20.05
CA ARG A 280 7.06 -18.82 -21.53
C ARG A 280 6.90 -20.31 -21.90
N ASN A 281 7.03 -21.21 -20.92
CA ASN A 281 6.93 -22.66 -21.14
C ASN A 281 5.52 -23.19 -21.50
N ALA A 282 4.52 -22.33 -21.65
CA ALA A 282 3.17 -22.71 -22.07
C ALA A 282 3.01 -22.85 -23.60
N GLU A 283 3.95 -22.28 -24.37
CA GLU A 283 3.73 -21.98 -25.80
C GLU A 283 3.68 -23.24 -26.69
N ALA A 284 4.50 -24.26 -26.44
CA ALA A 284 4.52 -25.46 -27.30
C ALA A 284 3.46 -26.52 -26.92
N ILE A 285 2.92 -26.49 -25.70
CA ILE A 285 2.03 -27.55 -25.18
C ILE A 285 0.55 -27.20 -25.33
N TYR A 286 0.18 -25.91 -25.21
CA TYR A 286 -1.23 -25.51 -25.06
C TYR A 286 -1.82 -24.77 -26.26
N ASN A 287 -1.00 -24.04 -27.04
CA ASN A 287 -1.43 -23.36 -28.25
C ASN A 287 -0.30 -23.32 -29.30
N PRO A 288 -0.33 -24.19 -30.32
CA PRO A 288 0.69 -24.26 -31.36
C PRO A 288 0.88 -22.96 -32.17
N ALA A 289 -0.07 -22.02 -32.09
CA ALA A 289 0.03 -20.70 -32.73
C ALA A 289 0.95 -19.72 -31.98
N CYS A 290 1.24 -19.99 -30.71
CA CYS A 290 2.30 -19.31 -29.96
C CYS A 290 3.63 -19.95 -30.38
N SER A 291 4.46 -19.23 -31.15
CA SER A 291 5.67 -19.77 -31.78
C SER A 291 6.52 -20.61 -30.82
N SER A 292 6.95 -21.80 -31.26
CA SER A 292 7.74 -22.71 -30.44
C SER A 292 9.17 -22.21 -30.22
N ASP A 293 9.39 -21.47 -29.14
CA ASP A 293 10.75 -21.14 -28.68
C ASP A 293 11.36 -22.38 -27.98
N ALA A 294 11.57 -23.45 -28.74
CA ALA A 294 12.12 -24.72 -28.25
C ALA A 294 13.53 -24.58 -27.64
N THR A 295 14.13 -23.39 -27.75
CA THR A 295 15.43 -23.01 -27.22
C THR A 295 15.37 -22.20 -25.92
N ASP A 296 14.19 -21.98 -25.29
CA ASP A 296 14.14 -21.25 -24.02
C ASP A 296 14.97 -21.99 -22.94
N PRO A 297 16.08 -21.41 -22.43
CA PRO A 297 16.98 -22.07 -21.50
C PRO A 297 16.40 -22.23 -20.08
N PHE A 298 15.23 -21.66 -19.78
CA PHE A 298 14.55 -21.78 -18.48
C PHE A 298 13.60 -23.00 -18.39
N LYS A 299 13.86 -24.04 -19.18
CA LYS A 299 12.90 -25.08 -19.62
C LYS A 299 12.47 -26.18 -18.63
N PRO A 300 13.26 -26.72 -17.68
CA PRO A 300 12.81 -27.91 -16.93
C PRO A 300 12.23 -27.66 -15.52
N ASP A 301 12.60 -26.57 -14.84
CA ASP A 301 12.44 -26.48 -13.38
C ASP A 301 11.59 -25.29 -12.88
N ALA A 302 10.88 -24.59 -13.77
CA ALA A 302 10.01 -23.50 -13.33
C ALA A 302 8.92 -24.04 -12.40
N GLU A 303 8.78 -23.47 -11.21
CA GLU A 303 7.71 -23.83 -10.29
C GLU A 303 6.36 -23.29 -10.78
N GLU A 304 5.27 -23.98 -10.42
CA GLU A 304 3.91 -23.46 -10.60
C GLU A 304 3.77 -22.09 -9.93
N MET A 305 3.00 -21.21 -10.55
CA MET A 305 2.70 -19.92 -9.96
C MET A 305 1.89 -20.12 -8.68
N ASN A 306 2.40 -19.67 -7.53
CA ASN A 306 1.67 -19.82 -6.28
C ASN A 306 0.60 -18.73 -6.11
N TYR A 307 -0.53 -19.04 -5.50
CA TYR A 307 -1.63 -18.08 -5.26
C TYR A 307 -1.25 -16.92 -4.34
N TYR A 308 -0.25 -17.11 -3.47
CA TYR A 308 0.30 -16.05 -2.62
C TYR A 308 1.47 -15.30 -3.25
N THR A 309 1.77 -15.54 -4.52
CA THR A 309 2.84 -14.79 -5.19
C THR A 309 2.43 -13.32 -5.26
N PRO A 310 3.24 -12.38 -4.73
CA PRO A 310 2.93 -10.96 -4.84
C PRO A 310 3.04 -10.52 -6.28
N PHE A 311 2.11 -9.67 -6.71
CA PHE A 311 2.16 -9.03 -8.01
C PHE A 311 2.33 -7.53 -7.84
N MET A 312 2.98 -6.93 -8.83
CA MET A 312 3.05 -5.48 -8.92
C MET A 312 1.71 -4.98 -9.43
N PHE A 313 1.00 -4.27 -8.57
CA PHE A 313 -0.16 -3.50 -8.97
C PHE A 313 0.33 -2.12 -9.33
N GLY A 314 0.26 -1.78 -10.62
CA GLY A 314 0.52 -0.46 -11.14
C GLY A 314 -0.47 0.56 -10.56
N SER A 315 -1.19 1.27 -11.42
CA SER A 315 -2.20 2.26 -11.01
C SER A 315 -3.27 1.73 -10.04
N ILE A 316 -3.59 0.43 -10.06
CA ILE A 316 -4.52 -0.22 -9.13
C ILE A 316 -4.16 -0.01 -7.66
N SER A 317 -2.87 0.06 -7.32
CA SER A 317 -2.46 0.23 -5.93
C SER A 317 -2.75 1.63 -5.38
N LYS A 318 -3.06 2.60 -6.24
CA LYS A 318 -3.35 4.00 -5.85
C LYS A 318 -4.58 4.10 -4.97
N SER A 319 -5.60 3.28 -5.23
CA SER A 319 -6.78 3.16 -4.36
C SER A 319 -6.41 2.87 -2.91
N MET A 320 -5.45 1.97 -2.69
CA MET A 320 -4.93 1.65 -1.37
C MET A 320 -4.14 2.81 -0.76
N SER A 321 -3.30 3.48 -1.55
CA SER A 321 -2.59 4.69 -1.12
C SER A 321 -3.56 5.81 -0.72
N PHE A 322 -4.63 6.02 -1.49
CA PHE A 322 -5.63 7.04 -1.22
C PHE A 322 -6.51 6.69 -0.03
N ALA A 323 -6.88 5.43 0.15
CA ALA A 323 -7.57 4.96 1.36
C ALA A 323 -6.68 5.13 2.60
N THR A 324 -5.40 4.80 2.48
CA THR A 324 -4.40 5.00 3.55
C THR A 324 -4.28 6.48 3.88
N ALA A 325 -4.21 7.35 2.87
CA ALA A 325 -4.13 8.79 3.08
C ALA A 325 -5.39 9.36 3.74
N ARG A 326 -6.58 8.97 3.28
CA ARG A 326 -7.86 9.35 3.92
C ARG A 326 -7.87 8.94 5.39
N TRP A 327 -7.47 7.72 5.69
CA TRP A 327 -7.38 7.22 7.07
C TRP A 327 -6.35 8.00 7.91
N ALA A 328 -5.13 8.18 7.39
CA ALA A 328 -4.03 8.86 8.07
C ALA A 328 -4.38 10.31 8.39
N ILE A 329 -4.91 11.04 7.40
CA ILE A 329 -5.28 12.44 7.53
C ILE A 329 -6.47 12.60 8.50
N LYS A 330 -7.49 11.72 8.45
CA LYS A 330 -8.57 11.72 9.45
C LYS A 330 -8.05 11.48 10.87
N ASN A 331 -7.13 10.55 11.06
CA ASN A 331 -6.57 10.27 12.38
C ASN A 331 -5.74 11.45 12.91
N ALA A 332 -4.95 12.08 12.04
CA ALA A 332 -4.24 13.30 12.38
C ALA A 332 -5.20 14.43 12.77
N LEU A 333 -6.28 14.64 12.01
CA LEU A 333 -7.30 15.64 12.30
C LEU A 333 -8.00 15.41 13.63
N LYS A 334 -8.41 14.17 13.91
CA LYS A 334 -9.01 13.79 15.20
C LYS A 334 -8.10 14.15 16.37
N SER A 335 -6.79 13.93 16.24
CA SER A 335 -5.83 14.27 17.31
C SER A 335 -5.67 15.78 17.56
N GLN A 336 -6.08 16.62 16.61
CA GLN A 336 -5.90 18.07 16.65
C GLN A 336 -7.21 18.84 16.91
N ASP A 337 -8.36 18.18 16.75
CA ASP A 337 -9.66 18.81 16.89
C ASP A 337 -9.92 19.21 18.35
N ILE A 338 -10.50 20.40 18.51
CA ILE A 338 -10.99 20.85 19.81
C ILE A 338 -12.36 20.21 20.00
N ASP A 339 -12.39 19.18 20.82
CA ASP A 339 -13.57 18.42 21.20
C ASP A 339 -14.05 18.73 22.63
N LEU A 340 -13.31 19.57 23.36
CA LEU A 340 -13.54 19.88 24.76
C LEU A 340 -13.16 21.33 25.09
N ARG A 341 -14.12 22.06 25.69
CA ARG A 341 -13.91 23.36 26.31
C ARG A 341 -14.42 23.41 27.73
N LEU A 342 -13.73 24.14 28.60
CA LEU A 342 -14.10 24.34 30.00
C LEU A 342 -14.02 25.83 30.34
N ILE A 343 -15.06 26.36 30.99
CA ILE A 343 -15.01 27.68 31.61
C ILE A 343 -15.41 27.59 33.08
N ASN A 344 -14.84 28.49 33.88
CA ASN A 344 -15.34 28.75 35.21
C ASN A 344 -16.52 29.71 35.10
N GLN A 345 -17.65 29.29 35.65
CA GLN A 345 -18.89 30.05 35.57
C GLN A 345 -19.14 30.86 36.85
N SER A 346 -18.87 30.27 38.00
CA SER A 346 -18.99 30.92 39.31
C SER A 346 -18.14 30.14 40.31
N ALA A 347 -18.00 30.66 41.53
CA ALA A 347 -17.33 29.98 42.64
C ALA A 347 -17.45 28.44 42.59
N ASN A 348 -18.67 27.93 42.67
CA ASN A 348 -18.95 26.50 42.76
C ASN A 348 -19.49 25.89 41.46
N ARG A 349 -19.28 26.53 40.29
CA ARG A 349 -19.78 26.00 39.01
C ARG A 349 -18.77 26.12 37.89
N VAL A 350 -18.61 25.03 37.14
CA VAL A 350 -17.88 25.01 35.87
C VAL A 350 -18.81 24.54 34.75
N VAL A 351 -18.57 25.02 33.53
CA VAL A 351 -19.31 24.60 32.34
C VAL A 351 -18.34 23.93 31.39
N SER A 352 -18.65 22.70 31.00
CA SER A 352 -17.94 22.01 29.93
C SER A 352 -18.79 22.01 28.66
N ALA A 353 -18.19 22.22 27.51
CA ALA A 353 -18.79 21.88 26.22
C ALA A 353 -17.93 20.83 25.54
N HIS A 354 -18.55 19.78 25.01
CA HIS A 354 -17.86 18.70 24.30
C HIS A 354 -18.74 18.06 23.24
N ARG A 355 -18.16 17.42 22.23
CA ARG A 355 -18.95 16.71 21.21
C ARG A 355 -19.32 15.31 21.69
N THR A 356 -20.58 14.95 21.47
CA THR A 356 -21.14 13.61 21.76
C THR A 356 -20.79 12.62 20.66
N LEU A 357 -21.13 11.34 20.86
CA LEU A 357 -20.90 10.28 19.87
C LEU A 357 -21.52 10.54 18.49
N PHE A 358 -22.58 11.36 18.45
CA PHE A 358 -23.28 11.72 17.20
C PHE A 358 -22.82 13.06 16.61
N GLY A 359 -21.71 13.62 17.10
CA GLY A 359 -21.16 14.91 16.66
C GLY A 359 -21.93 16.14 17.18
N ASN A 360 -23.05 15.94 17.87
CA ASN A 360 -23.78 17.04 18.52
C ASN A 360 -22.95 17.59 19.66
N LEU A 361 -22.92 18.91 19.80
CA LEU A 361 -22.30 19.55 20.94
C LEU A 361 -23.18 19.32 22.19
N ARG A 362 -22.58 18.95 23.32
CA ARG A 362 -23.21 18.86 24.64
C ARG A 362 -22.56 19.87 25.56
N ILE A 363 -23.37 20.71 26.17
CA ILE A 363 -22.97 21.64 27.22
C ILE A 363 -23.46 21.08 28.54
N THR A 364 -22.60 21.02 29.55
CA THR A 364 -22.91 20.48 30.87
C THR A 364 -22.43 21.43 31.95
N VAL A 365 -23.33 21.77 32.87
CA VAL A 365 -23.06 22.58 34.06
C VAL A 365 -22.76 21.64 35.21
N TRP A 366 -21.61 21.83 35.83
CA TRP A 366 -21.14 21.03 36.96
C TRP A 366 -21.10 21.90 38.21
N GLY A 367 -21.70 21.42 39.29
CA GLY A 367 -21.43 21.91 40.63
C GLY A 367 -20.09 21.35 41.11
N VAL A 368 -19.28 22.18 41.75
CA VAL A 368 -18.02 21.79 42.38
C VAL A 368 -18.08 22.15 43.86
N ASP A 369 -18.02 21.16 44.74
CA ASP A 369 -18.04 21.38 46.20
C ASP A 369 -16.65 21.73 46.76
N ALA A 370 -16.58 22.04 48.06
CA ALA A 370 -15.33 22.38 48.76
C ALA A 370 -14.30 21.24 48.77
N ALA A 371 -14.72 19.99 48.58
CA ALA A 371 -13.83 18.84 48.45
C ALA A 371 -13.39 18.60 46.99
N GLY A 372 -13.80 19.46 46.06
CA GLY A 372 -13.54 19.33 44.64
C GLY A 372 -14.36 18.22 43.96
N THR A 373 -15.47 17.77 44.56
CA THR A 373 -16.39 16.79 43.97
C THR A 373 -17.26 17.45 42.91
N PHE A 374 -17.43 16.76 41.77
CA PHE A 374 -18.27 17.20 40.67
C PHE A 374 -19.67 16.57 40.73
N THR A 375 -20.70 17.39 40.57
CA THR A 375 -22.10 16.95 40.40
C THR A 375 -22.67 17.60 39.16
N GLU A 376 -23.19 16.80 38.21
CA GLU A 376 -23.90 17.34 37.05
C GLU A 376 -25.19 18.02 37.53
N GLN A 377 -25.33 19.32 37.25
CA GLN A 377 -26.53 20.09 37.60
C GLN A 377 -27.52 20.17 36.44
N GLY A 378 -27.02 20.17 35.20
CA GLY A 378 -27.86 20.17 34.01
C GLY A 378 -27.05 20.17 32.73
N ALA A 379 -27.70 19.84 31.62
CA ALA A 379 -27.07 19.81 30.31
C ALA A 379 -28.01 20.28 29.20
N HIS A 380 -27.43 20.74 28.09
CA HIS A 380 -28.11 21.11 26.86
C HIS A 380 -27.35 20.53 25.67
N GLN A 381 -28.05 20.10 24.62
CA GLN A 381 -27.45 19.51 23.42
C GLN A 381 -27.79 20.35 22.19
N PRO A 382 -26.99 21.37 21.85
CA PRO A 382 -27.11 22.07 20.58
C PRO A 382 -26.76 21.18 19.36
N GLU A 383 -26.83 21.77 18.17
CA GLU A 383 -26.56 21.13 16.87
C GLU A 383 -25.12 20.58 16.72
N GLN A 384 -24.87 19.92 15.58
CA GLN A 384 -23.53 19.53 15.16
C GLN A 384 -22.68 20.75 14.81
N VAL A 385 -21.46 20.80 15.32
CA VAL A 385 -20.53 21.92 15.12
C VAL A 385 -19.16 21.40 14.68
N LYS A 386 -18.43 22.21 13.90
CA LYS A 386 -17.04 21.97 13.46
C LYS A 386 -16.00 22.60 14.38
N ASP A 387 -16.35 23.66 15.09
CA ASP A 387 -15.49 24.35 16.06
C ASP A 387 -16.38 25.08 17.07
N PHE A 388 -15.89 25.27 18.30
CA PHE A 388 -16.63 25.99 19.34
C PHE A 388 -15.73 26.58 20.43
N GLN A 389 -16.20 27.69 21.00
CA GLN A 389 -15.54 28.38 22.10
C GLN A 389 -16.56 28.86 23.13
N LEU A 390 -16.14 28.94 24.38
CA LEU A 390 -16.96 29.37 25.50
C LEU A 390 -16.34 30.58 26.18
N VAL A 391 -17.18 31.51 26.65
CA VAL A 391 -16.71 32.57 27.54
C VAL A 391 -17.75 32.93 28.60
N ARG A 392 -17.29 33.18 29.81
CA ARG A 392 -18.12 33.58 30.96
C ARG A 392 -18.63 35.02 30.79
N MET A 393 -19.91 35.24 31.07
CA MET A 393 -20.59 36.55 31.06
C MET A 393 -21.28 36.86 32.40
N GLY A 394 -20.54 36.69 33.50
CA GLY A 394 -21.06 36.79 34.87
C GLY A 394 -21.30 35.41 35.50
N ASP A 395 -22.08 35.37 36.59
CA ASP A 395 -22.24 34.15 37.42
C ASP A 395 -23.28 33.17 36.90
N THR A 396 -24.25 33.66 36.12
CA THR A 396 -25.39 32.85 35.62
C THR A 396 -25.51 32.88 34.10
N ARG A 397 -24.56 33.52 33.40
CA ARG A 397 -24.59 33.65 31.95
C ARG A 397 -23.23 33.36 31.34
N PHE A 398 -23.25 32.81 30.14
CA PHE A 398 -22.08 32.61 29.30
C PHE A 398 -22.46 32.70 27.84
N VAL A 399 -21.46 32.79 26.98
CA VAL A 399 -21.63 32.79 25.53
C VAL A 399 -20.93 31.58 24.96
N LEU A 400 -21.61 30.92 24.03
CA LEU A 400 -21.05 29.88 23.19
C LEU A 400 -20.96 30.43 21.76
N ILE A 401 -19.79 30.30 21.15
CA ILE A 401 -19.60 30.57 19.73
C ILE A 401 -19.34 29.26 19.02
N THR A 402 -19.96 29.03 17.88
CA THR A 402 -19.75 27.83 17.09
C THR A 402 -19.50 28.17 15.63
N ARG A 403 -18.76 27.27 14.97
CA ARG A 403 -18.73 27.13 13.52
C ARG A 403 -19.60 25.93 13.15
N SER A 404 -20.66 26.14 12.38
CA SER A 404 -21.53 25.06 11.91
C SER A 404 -20.83 24.17 10.85
N ASN A 405 -21.45 23.05 10.48
CA ASN A 405 -20.98 22.19 9.38
C ASN A 405 -20.89 22.92 8.04
N GLU A 406 -21.68 23.98 7.87
CA GLU A 406 -21.73 24.85 6.69
C GLU A 406 -20.73 26.03 6.79
N ASN A 407 -19.78 25.98 7.73
CA ASN A 407 -18.81 27.04 7.99
C ASN A 407 -19.44 28.40 8.34
N LYS A 408 -20.61 28.41 9.03
CA LYS A 408 -21.25 29.63 9.50
C LYS A 408 -20.95 29.88 10.98
N LEU A 409 -20.74 31.15 11.35
CA LEU A 409 -20.66 31.60 12.74
C LEU A 409 -22.05 31.65 13.36
N HIS A 410 -22.24 30.91 14.45
CA HIS A 410 -23.39 31.08 15.33
C HIS A 410 -22.90 31.56 16.70
N VAL A 411 -23.58 32.54 17.28
CA VAL A 411 -23.29 33.07 18.63
C VAL A 411 -24.52 32.86 19.49
N TYR A 412 -24.39 32.08 20.56
CA TYR A 412 -25.48 31.72 21.47
C TYR A 412 -25.26 32.37 22.84
N ALA A 413 -26.29 33.05 23.33
CA ALA A 413 -26.34 33.52 24.70
C ALA A 413 -26.97 32.42 25.55
N TYR A 414 -26.31 32.05 26.64
CA TYR A 414 -26.84 31.09 27.60
C TYR A 414 -27.11 31.76 28.94
N SER A 415 -28.22 31.37 29.54
CA SER A 415 -28.50 31.56 30.96
C SER A 415 -28.54 30.21 31.67
N ILE A 416 -28.12 30.19 32.93
CA ILE A 416 -28.17 28.99 33.77
C ILE A 416 -29.30 29.19 34.77
N GLY A 417 -30.33 28.36 34.63
CA GLY A 417 -31.48 28.36 35.53
C GLY A 417 -31.11 28.01 36.97
N ALA A 418 -32.03 28.22 37.90
CA ALA A 418 -31.85 27.84 39.31
C ALA A 418 -31.65 26.32 39.50
N ASN A 419 -32.17 25.52 38.58
CA ASN A 419 -31.96 24.07 38.49
C ASN A 419 -30.60 23.68 37.89
N GLY A 420 -29.77 24.65 37.48
CA GLY A 420 -28.48 24.41 36.83
C GLY A 420 -28.56 24.03 35.37
N VAL A 421 -29.75 24.00 34.76
CA VAL A 421 -29.90 23.70 33.33
C VAL A 421 -29.53 24.94 32.50
N PRO A 422 -28.57 24.82 31.56
CA PRO A 422 -28.26 25.91 30.64
C PRO A 422 -29.36 26.00 29.56
N ALA A 423 -29.84 27.20 29.29
CA ALA A 423 -30.85 27.48 28.27
C ALA A 423 -30.38 28.59 27.33
N VAL A 424 -30.59 28.40 26.02
CA VAL A 424 -30.33 29.42 25.00
C VAL A 424 -31.36 30.54 25.16
N THR A 425 -30.90 31.77 25.27
CA THR A 425 -31.75 32.97 25.39
C THR A 425 -31.79 33.81 24.13
N ASP A 426 -30.74 33.74 23.32
CA ASP A 426 -30.67 34.42 22.02
C ASP A 426 -29.65 33.73 21.10
N THR A 427 -29.77 33.96 19.79
CA THR A 427 -28.87 33.45 18.77
C THR A 427 -28.64 34.50 17.70
N LEU A 428 -27.37 34.80 17.41
CA LEU A 428 -26.98 35.65 16.30
C LEU A 428 -26.32 34.79 15.21
N LEU A 429 -26.86 34.88 14.01
CA LEU A 429 -26.37 34.23 12.78
C LEU A 429 -25.86 35.33 11.84
N GLY A 430 -24.88 35.03 10.99
CA GLY A 430 -24.67 35.90 9.81
C GLY A 430 -23.29 35.94 9.18
N VAL A 431 -22.32 35.17 9.66
CA VAL A 431 -20.98 35.17 9.06
C VAL A 431 -20.75 33.81 8.40
N THR A 432 -20.75 33.76 7.07
CA THR A 432 -20.42 32.56 6.28
C THR A 432 -18.91 32.39 6.14
N ASP A 433 -18.44 31.26 5.64
CA ASP A 433 -17.04 31.06 5.25
C ASP A 433 -16.04 31.29 6.40
N VAL A 434 -16.40 30.81 7.59
CA VAL A 434 -15.55 30.85 8.78
C VAL A 434 -14.71 29.59 8.85
N LYS A 435 -13.39 29.74 9.01
CA LYS A 435 -12.43 28.65 9.21
C LYS A 435 -12.09 28.41 10.68
N GLU A 436 -12.11 29.44 11.50
CA GLU A 436 -11.73 29.36 12.91
C GLU A 436 -12.45 30.45 13.71
N VAL A 437 -12.82 30.13 14.95
CA VAL A 437 -13.45 31.08 15.87
C VAL A 437 -12.71 31.15 17.21
N LEU A 438 -12.53 32.37 17.71
CA LEU A 438 -11.98 32.66 19.03
C LEU A 438 -12.83 33.73 19.71
N VAL A 439 -12.91 33.68 21.03
CA VAL A 439 -13.71 34.62 21.81
C VAL A 439 -13.02 34.98 23.11
N THR A 440 -13.13 36.25 23.50
CA THR A 440 -12.79 36.71 24.84
C THR A 440 -13.85 37.68 25.33
N ALA A 441 -14.11 37.68 26.64
CA ALA A 441 -15.01 38.63 27.29
C ALA A 441 -14.20 39.82 27.79
N ILE A 442 -14.77 41.00 27.64
CA ILE A 442 -14.22 42.26 28.15
C ILE A 442 -15.20 42.86 29.16
N LYS A 443 -14.87 44.03 29.73
CA LYS A 443 -15.79 44.74 30.64
C LYS A 443 -17.16 45.04 30.03
N ASP A 444 -18.15 45.29 30.89
CA ASP A 444 -19.51 45.73 30.52
C ASP A 444 -20.30 44.75 29.64
N GLN A 445 -20.18 43.45 29.90
CA GLN A 445 -20.95 42.40 29.20
C GLN A 445 -20.72 42.42 27.68
N ARG A 446 -19.51 42.77 27.26
CA ARG A 446 -19.09 42.72 25.86
C ARG A 446 -18.17 41.55 25.62
N ILE A 447 -18.21 41.05 24.39
CA ILE A 447 -17.28 40.03 23.89
C ILE A 447 -16.62 40.53 22.62
N VAL A 448 -15.39 40.06 22.40
CA VAL A 448 -14.67 40.22 21.14
C VAL A 448 -14.47 38.84 20.54
N VAL A 449 -14.82 38.71 19.26
CA VAL A 449 -14.76 37.49 18.48
C VAL A 449 -13.73 37.67 17.39
N GLY A 450 -12.67 36.86 17.42
CA GLY A 450 -11.71 36.76 16.33
C GLY A 450 -12.12 35.65 15.37
N LEU A 451 -12.12 35.94 14.08
CA LEU A 451 -12.51 35.02 13.02
C LEU A 451 -11.36 34.91 12.02
N ARG A 452 -11.00 33.68 11.67
CA ARG A 452 -10.25 33.41 10.44
C ARG A 452 -11.24 33.05 9.34
N ARG A 453 -11.25 33.81 8.26
CA ARG A 453 -12.15 33.63 7.12
C ARG A 453 -11.62 32.54 6.17
N ALA A 454 -12.43 32.09 5.21
CA ALA A 454 -12.03 31.07 4.23
C ALA A 454 -10.85 31.47 3.32
N ASN A 455 -10.62 32.77 3.15
CA ASN A 455 -9.46 33.36 2.47
C ASN A 455 -8.29 33.65 3.42
N ASP A 456 -8.30 33.04 4.62
CA ASP A 456 -7.32 33.19 5.69
C ASP A 456 -7.16 34.61 6.25
N THR A 457 -8.07 35.55 5.95
CA THR A 457 -8.01 36.90 6.54
C THR A 457 -8.61 36.95 7.94
N LEU A 458 -8.01 37.76 8.81
CA LEU A 458 -8.56 38.10 10.13
C LEU A 458 -9.82 38.96 9.99
N GLN A 459 -10.84 38.65 10.78
CA GLN A 459 -11.93 39.57 11.07
C GLN A 459 -12.23 39.55 12.57
N MET A 460 -12.16 40.71 13.20
CA MET A 460 -12.54 40.94 14.59
C MET A 460 -13.97 41.51 14.63
N ARG A 461 -14.79 41.02 15.55
CA ARG A 461 -16.15 41.54 15.78
C ARG A 461 -16.40 41.74 17.26
N THR A 462 -17.18 42.75 17.60
CA THR A 462 -17.58 43.00 18.99
C THR A 462 -19.09 42.90 19.15
N PHE A 463 -19.50 42.25 20.22
CA PHE A 463 -20.91 42.11 20.58
C PHE A 463 -21.13 42.54 22.02
N LYS A 464 -22.32 43.06 22.32
CA LYS A 464 -22.79 43.28 23.69
C LYS A 464 -23.90 42.29 24.01
N LEU A 465 -23.79 41.62 25.15
CA LEU A 465 -24.87 40.85 25.73
C LEU A 465 -25.68 41.77 26.64
N GLU A 466 -26.88 42.12 26.19
CA GLU A 466 -27.76 43.02 26.91
C GLU A 466 -28.35 42.37 28.19
N ALA A 467 -28.95 43.19 29.06
CA ALA A 467 -29.52 42.71 30.32
C ALA A 467 -30.70 41.72 30.11
N ASN A 468 -31.42 41.86 29.00
CA ASN A 468 -32.47 40.94 28.54
C ASN A 468 -31.92 39.67 27.85
N ASN A 469 -30.59 39.49 27.86
CA ASN A 469 -29.86 38.39 27.21
C ASN A 469 -29.93 38.34 25.69
N THR A 470 -30.25 39.45 25.01
CA THR A 470 -30.11 39.57 23.56
C THR A 470 -28.75 40.11 23.16
N PHE A 471 -28.27 39.76 21.97
CA PHE A 471 -27.03 40.31 21.42
C PHE A 471 -27.27 41.58 20.60
N THR A 472 -26.35 42.53 20.75
CA THR A 472 -26.18 43.65 19.83
C THR A 472 -24.79 43.55 19.20
N ALA A 473 -24.71 43.40 17.88
CA ALA A 473 -23.45 43.55 17.14
C ALA A 473 -23.05 45.04 17.14
N LEU A 474 -21.80 45.35 17.49
CA LEU A 474 -21.36 46.73 17.68
C LEU A 474 -20.41 47.19 16.57
N ASP A 475 -19.36 46.42 16.29
CA ASP A 475 -18.31 46.81 15.36
C ASP A 475 -17.67 45.60 14.68
N THR A 476 -17.01 45.84 13.54
CA THR A 476 -16.25 44.85 12.78
C THR A 476 -14.98 45.49 12.23
N GLU A 477 -13.87 44.80 12.43
CA GLU A 477 -12.55 45.27 12.05
C GLU A 477 -11.84 44.16 11.28
N ASN A 478 -11.29 44.46 10.10
CA ASN A 478 -10.68 43.45 9.23
C ASN A 478 -9.15 43.55 9.29
N GLY A 479 -8.47 42.41 9.32
CA GLY A 479 -7.02 42.30 9.27
C GLY A 479 -6.50 41.55 8.06
N GLY A 480 -5.17 41.40 8.01
CA GLY A 480 -4.48 40.70 6.95
C GLY A 480 -4.64 39.18 7.03
N SER A 481 -3.96 38.48 6.13
CA SER A 481 -3.90 37.01 6.13
C SER A 481 -3.14 36.51 7.37
N LEU A 482 -3.75 35.57 8.08
CA LEU A 482 -3.16 34.88 9.21
C LEU A 482 -3.32 33.37 9.09
N ARG A 483 -2.38 32.68 9.71
CA ARG A 483 -2.34 31.23 9.87
C ARG A 483 -3.01 30.80 11.17
N ASP A 484 -2.68 31.45 12.27
CA ASP A 484 -3.17 31.09 13.61
C ASP A 484 -3.52 32.39 14.35
N LEU A 485 -4.46 32.30 15.27
CA LEU A 485 -4.88 33.41 16.10
C LEU A 485 -4.99 32.93 17.56
N SER A 486 -4.53 33.76 18.47
CA SER A 486 -4.88 33.64 19.88
C SER A 486 -5.37 34.99 20.37
N LEU A 487 -6.35 35.00 21.28
CA LEU A 487 -7.01 36.23 21.71
C LEU A 487 -7.23 36.22 23.23
N VAL A 488 -6.90 37.32 23.89
CA VAL A 488 -7.12 37.46 25.34
C VAL A 488 -7.46 38.90 25.73
N ALA A 489 -8.46 39.07 26.59
CA ALA A 489 -8.78 40.35 27.20
C ALA A 489 -7.97 40.57 28.48
N LEU A 490 -7.52 41.81 28.71
CA LEU A 490 -6.83 42.15 29.96
C LEU A 490 -7.85 42.43 31.08
N PRO A 491 -7.81 41.68 32.20
CA PRO A 491 -8.76 41.82 33.29
C PRO A 491 -8.94 43.27 33.77
N GLY A 492 -10.20 43.69 33.95
CA GLY A 492 -10.53 45.02 34.43
C GLY A 492 -10.37 46.15 33.42
N THR A 493 -10.06 45.84 32.15
CA THR A 493 -9.89 46.84 31.08
C THR A 493 -10.84 46.60 29.92
N ALA A 494 -10.86 47.54 28.96
CA ALA A 494 -11.50 47.36 27.66
C ALA A 494 -10.48 47.04 26.57
N ARG A 495 -9.39 46.34 26.92
CA ARG A 495 -8.26 46.06 26.03
C ARG A 495 -8.16 44.57 25.73
N VAL A 496 -7.90 44.27 24.46
CA VAL A 496 -7.71 42.92 23.95
C VAL A 496 -6.34 42.84 23.29
N VAL A 497 -5.63 41.75 23.56
CA VAL A 497 -4.37 41.41 22.89
C VAL A 497 -4.61 40.18 22.03
N GLY A 498 -4.17 40.24 20.78
CA GLY A 498 -4.15 39.11 19.87
C GLY A 498 -2.73 38.80 19.44
N ALA A 499 -2.43 37.51 19.37
CA ALA A 499 -1.23 36.99 18.71
C ALA A 499 -1.70 36.36 17.40
N ALA A 500 -1.42 37.02 16.28
CA ALA A 500 -1.75 36.55 14.96
C ALA A 500 -0.47 36.06 14.29
N ARG A 501 -0.41 34.78 13.95
CA ARG A 501 0.68 34.25 13.13
C ARG A 501 0.37 34.58 11.68
N LEU A 502 1.25 35.27 10.98
CA LEU A 502 1.01 35.66 9.59
C LEU A 502 1.16 34.46 8.64
N ALA A 503 0.47 34.51 7.51
CA ALA A 503 0.63 33.48 6.48
C ALA A 503 1.99 33.56 5.78
N TYR A 504 2.53 34.78 5.59
CA TYR A 504 3.88 35.04 5.10
C TYR A 504 4.33 36.49 5.40
N PRO A 505 5.57 36.74 5.87
CA PRO A 505 6.49 35.73 6.40
C PRO A 505 5.89 35.04 7.62
N ASP A 506 6.35 33.83 7.95
CA ASP A 506 5.82 33.04 9.07
C ASP A 506 6.28 33.60 10.44
N VAL A 507 5.73 34.77 10.78
CA VAL A 507 6.07 35.51 11.99
C VAL A 507 4.84 35.68 12.87
N THR A 508 5.05 35.65 14.18
CA THR A 508 4.01 35.98 15.15
C THR A 508 3.96 37.50 15.33
N LYS A 509 2.81 38.06 14.99
CA LYS A 509 2.49 39.47 15.11
C LYS A 509 1.53 39.67 16.28
N PHE A 510 1.89 40.53 17.20
CA PHE A 510 0.98 40.94 18.27
C PHE A 510 0.26 42.20 17.87
N ILE A 511 -1.05 42.21 18.12
CA ILE A 511 -1.92 43.35 17.88
C ILE A 511 -2.69 43.62 19.16
N VAL A 512 -2.77 44.88 19.56
CA VAL A 512 -3.50 45.32 20.75
C VAL A 512 -4.62 46.25 20.33
N TRP A 513 -5.83 45.93 20.76
CA TRP A 513 -7.02 46.72 20.51
C TRP A 513 -7.58 47.31 21.80
N ASP A 514 -7.96 48.57 21.73
CA ASP A 514 -8.90 49.17 22.69
C ASP A 514 -10.32 49.07 22.15
N VAL A 515 -11.25 48.76 23.04
CA VAL A 515 -12.68 48.66 22.75
C VAL A 515 -13.40 49.81 23.44
N ALA A 516 -13.77 50.83 22.68
CA ALA A 516 -14.53 51.98 23.18
C ALA A 516 -15.90 51.54 23.72
N ASP A 517 -16.55 52.32 24.57
CA ASP A 517 -17.80 51.91 25.25
C ASP A 517 -18.97 51.64 24.30
N ASN A 518 -18.97 52.26 23.12
CA ASN A 518 -19.90 51.95 22.02
C ASN A 518 -19.57 50.65 21.28
N GLY A 519 -18.48 49.97 21.63
CA GLY A 519 -17.97 48.75 21.02
C GLY A 519 -16.91 48.95 19.95
N THR A 520 -16.60 50.19 19.54
CA THR A 520 -15.63 50.43 18.46
C THR A 520 -14.25 49.86 18.79
N LEU A 521 -13.70 49.08 17.86
CA LEU A 521 -12.36 48.51 17.92
C LEU A 521 -11.34 49.51 17.38
N THR A 522 -10.33 49.83 18.19
CA THR A 522 -9.19 50.66 17.76
C THR A 522 -7.89 49.90 17.95
N ARG A 523 -7.15 49.65 16.86
CA ARG A 523 -5.78 49.14 16.96
C ARG A 523 -4.87 50.21 17.56
N VAL A 524 -4.38 49.98 18.77
CA VAL A 524 -3.52 50.94 19.49
C VAL A 524 -2.04 50.58 19.45
N HIS A 525 -1.73 49.30 19.24
CA HIS A 525 -0.34 48.85 19.09
C HIS A 525 -0.25 47.62 18.21
N GLU A 526 0.88 47.48 17.54
CA GLU A 526 1.21 46.36 16.68
C GLU A 526 2.73 46.15 16.70
N THR A 527 3.17 44.92 16.92
CA THR A 527 4.60 44.60 16.92
C THR A 527 4.85 43.18 16.42
N MET A 528 5.94 43.00 15.69
CA MET A 528 6.48 41.67 15.36
C MET A 528 7.56 41.36 16.39
N LEU A 529 7.54 40.15 16.93
CA LEU A 529 8.59 39.69 17.82
C LEU A 529 9.51 38.73 17.06
N ASP A 530 10.63 39.27 16.59
CA ASP A 530 11.64 38.54 15.80
C ASP A 530 12.25 37.33 16.55
N ASN A 531 12.07 37.24 17.88
CA ASN A 531 12.66 36.19 18.71
C ASN A 531 11.71 35.02 19.02
N MET A 532 10.50 35.00 18.47
CA MET A 532 9.58 33.86 18.59
C MET A 532 9.38 33.14 17.25
N TYR A 533 10.46 32.92 16.51
CA TYR A 533 10.45 32.02 15.36
C TYR A 533 10.28 30.59 15.84
N TYR A 534 9.03 30.14 15.88
CA TYR A 534 8.69 28.76 16.15
C TYR A 534 7.95 28.22 14.94
N GLU A 535 8.69 27.52 14.07
CA GLU A 535 8.11 26.79 12.96
C GLU A 535 7.06 25.81 13.52
N ASP A 536 5.86 25.86 12.93
CA ASP A 536 4.72 25.01 13.32
C ASP A 536 4.28 25.11 14.79
N ALA A 537 4.44 26.29 15.40
CA ALA A 537 3.84 26.59 16.69
C ALA A 537 2.33 26.74 16.75
N ARG A 538 1.75 26.00 17.69
CA ARG A 538 0.47 26.30 18.32
C ARG A 538 0.64 27.45 19.30
N LEU A 539 -0.20 28.47 19.21
CA LEU A 539 -0.19 29.64 20.09
C LEU A 539 -1.37 29.63 21.06
N GLN A 540 -1.11 29.89 22.34
CA GLN A 540 -2.16 30.23 23.31
C GLN A 540 -1.73 31.37 24.22
N MET A 541 -2.72 32.14 24.69
CA MET A 541 -2.49 33.25 25.61
C MET A 541 -3.45 33.21 26.80
N THR A 542 -2.97 33.69 27.94
CA THR A 542 -3.82 34.00 29.09
C THR A 542 -3.35 35.30 29.76
N ALA A 543 -4.29 36.09 30.29
CA ALA A 543 -3.99 37.37 30.91
C ALA A 543 -3.93 37.22 32.43
N LEU A 544 -2.80 37.59 33.02
CA LEU A 544 -2.59 37.53 34.47
C LEU A 544 -3.22 38.73 35.15
N SER A 545 -3.04 39.91 34.56
CA SER A 545 -3.51 41.19 35.12
C SER A 545 -3.89 42.17 34.01
N SER A 546 -4.31 43.38 34.39
CA SER A 546 -4.59 44.49 33.48
C SER A 546 -3.38 44.94 32.62
N SER A 547 -2.17 44.45 32.92
CA SER A 547 -0.93 44.84 32.25
C SER A 547 0.04 43.68 32.00
N ARG A 548 -0.39 42.41 32.19
CA ARG A 548 0.48 41.25 31.96
C ARG A 548 -0.26 40.10 31.30
N ILE A 549 0.41 39.48 30.33
CA ILE A 549 -0.05 38.27 29.64
C ILE A 549 1.05 37.21 29.65
N VAL A 550 0.65 35.95 29.52
CA VAL A 550 1.52 34.82 29.22
C VAL A 550 1.16 34.30 27.84
N VAL A 551 2.18 34.05 27.04
CA VAL A 551 2.08 33.47 25.69
C VAL A 551 2.81 32.14 25.72
N GLY A 552 2.09 31.07 25.44
CA GLY A 552 2.66 29.76 25.16
C GLY A 552 2.81 29.57 23.66
N ALA A 553 3.99 29.13 23.23
CA ALA A 553 4.29 28.78 21.85
C ALA A 553 5.06 27.45 21.82
N GLN A 554 4.43 26.42 21.27
CA GLN A 554 5.02 25.08 21.13
C GLN A 554 5.88 25.02 19.87
N GLN A 555 7.05 24.38 19.87
CA GLN A 555 7.81 24.16 18.63
C GLN A 555 7.36 22.86 17.97
N GLY A 556 6.88 22.93 16.72
CA GLY A 556 6.43 21.76 15.99
C GLY A 556 5.36 20.92 16.72
N ARG A 557 5.21 19.67 16.31
CA ARG A 557 4.20 18.75 16.88
C ARG A 557 4.59 18.13 18.21
N THR A 558 5.88 17.94 18.45
CA THR A 558 6.41 17.21 19.62
C THR A 558 7.68 17.87 20.13
N GLY A 559 7.69 19.20 20.20
CA GLY A 559 8.85 19.96 20.65
C GLY A 559 8.64 20.66 21.99
N PRO A 560 9.60 21.50 22.39
CA PRO A 560 9.48 22.30 23.60
C PRO A 560 8.38 23.36 23.49
N LEU A 561 7.67 23.59 24.58
CA LEU A 561 6.75 24.69 24.78
C LEU A 561 7.47 25.85 25.45
N GLY A 562 7.65 26.96 24.73
CA GLY A 562 8.09 28.22 25.30
C GLY A 562 6.93 28.96 25.97
N LEU A 563 7.12 29.38 27.22
CA LEU A 563 6.19 30.18 28.01
C LEU A 563 6.79 31.56 28.25
N ASN A 564 6.29 32.57 27.55
CA ASN A 564 6.81 33.94 27.57
C ASN A 564 5.83 34.89 28.26
N VAL A 565 6.33 35.71 29.19
CA VAL A 565 5.55 36.71 29.92
C VAL A 565 5.79 38.06 29.29
N PHE A 566 4.71 38.77 28.93
CA PHE A 566 4.77 40.12 28.38
C PHE A 566 4.09 41.11 29.30
N SER A 567 4.67 42.31 29.42
CA SER A 567 3.98 43.47 29.96
C SER A 567 3.27 44.21 28.83
N VAL A 568 2.06 44.69 29.10
CA VAL A 568 1.27 45.54 28.20
C VAL A 568 1.23 46.95 28.78
N GLY A 569 1.87 47.90 28.09
CA GLY A 569 1.91 49.30 28.47
C GLY A 569 0.55 50.01 28.29
N ALA A 570 0.42 51.21 28.85
CA ALA A 570 -0.81 52.01 28.74
C ALA A 570 -1.19 52.35 27.30
N GLY A 571 -0.22 52.55 26.41
CA GLY A 571 -0.43 52.71 24.96
C GLY A 571 -0.53 51.40 24.17
N GLY A 572 -0.62 50.25 24.85
CA GLY A 572 -0.67 48.92 24.22
C GLY A 572 0.70 48.32 23.88
N ALA A 573 1.80 49.06 24.08
CA ALA A 573 3.14 48.57 23.80
C ALA A 573 3.44 47.26 24.56
N LEU A 574 3.93 46.24 23.84
CA LEU A 574 4.30 44.95 24.42
C LEU A 574 5.80 44.88 24.67
N ALA A 575 6.21 44.39 25.83
CA ALA A 575 7.60 44.13 26.15
C ALA A 575 7.76 42.76 26.83
N LEU A 576 8.73 41.98 26.35
CA LEU A 576 9.08 40.68 26.94
C LEU A 576 9.67 40.92 28.34
N VAL A 577 9.06 40.32 29.36
CA VAL A 577 9.53 40.36 30.74
C VAL A 577 10.45 39.18 31.03
N GLY A 578 10.14 38.01 30.48
CA GLY A 578 10.95 36.80 30.59
C GLY A 578 10.21 35.57 30.10
N GLY A 579 10.87 34.40 30.14
CA GLY A 579 10.24 33.16 29.73
C GLY A 579 10.88 31.90 30.34
N THR A 580 10.23 30.77 30.14
CA THR A 580 10.68 29.42 30.54
C THR A 580 10.20 28.39 29.51
N GLY A 581 10.71 27.16 29.56
CA GLY A 581 10.32 26.07 28.66
C GLY A 581 9.68 24.87 29.37
N ILE A 582 8.93 24.06 28.63
CA ILE A 582 8.51 22.70 28.99
C ILE A 582 8.86 21.78 27.82
N ASP A 583 9.65 20.73 28.04
CA ASP A 583 10.05 19.81 26.98
C ASP A 583 8.96 18.79 26.62
N ASN A 584 9.04 18.24 25.41
CA ASN A 584 8.22 17.13 24.92
C ASN A 584 6.71 17.37 25.02
N VAL A 585 6.25 18.53 24.55
CA VAL A 585 4.83 18.88 24.52
C VAL A 585 4.28 18.59 23.13
N SER A 586 3.12 17.92 23.07
CA SER A 586 2.32 17.71 21.86
C SER A 586 1.03 18.56 21.83
N ASP A 587 0.46 18.88 22.99
CA ASP A 587 -0.60 19.88 23.13
C ASP A 587 -0.51 20.54 24.52
N PHE A 588 -1.00 21.78 24.64
CA PHE A 588 -1.05 22.50 25.90
C PHE A 588 -2.22 23.49 26.01
N ARG A 589 -2.60 23.81 27.24
CA ARG A 589 -3.55 24.87 27.57
C ARG A 589 -3.05 25.75 28.71
N LEU A 590 -3.39 27.04 28.65
CA LEU A 590 -2.98 28.05 29.63
C LEU A 590 -4.18 28.66 30.34
N GLN A 591 -4.05 28.89 31.65
CA GLN A 591 -5.06 29.62 32.41
C GLN A 591 -4.45 30.43 33.54
N SER A 592 -4.82 31.70 33.61
CA SER A 592 -4.54 32.56 34.75
C SER A 592 -5.25 32.07 36.00
N LEU A 593 -4.50 32.02 37.11
CA LEU A 593 -5.00 31.69 38.45
C LEU A 593 -5.05 32.93 39.35
N ALA A 594 -4.04 33.80 39.22
CA ALA A 594 -3.90 35.07 39.91
C ALA A 594 -3.03 36.04 39.09
N ALA A 595 -2.84 37.27 39.60
CA ALA A 595 -2.03 38.30 38.94
C ALA A 595 -0.57 37.91 38.71
N ASP A 596 -0.07 36.94 39.45
CA ASP A 596 1.30 36.44 39.47
C ASP A 596 1.39 34.90 39.29
N ARG A 597 0.27 34.23 38.96
CA ARG A 597 0.22 32.76 38.88
C ARG A 597 -0.64 32.28 37.71
N PHE A 598 -0.18 31.21 37.07
CA PHE A 598 -0.92 30.53 36.02
C PHE A 598 -0.69 29.02 36.06
N ALA A 599 -1.61 28.27 35.49
CA ALA A 599 -1.49 26.84 35.28
C ALA A 599 -1.27 26.55 33.79
N VAL A 600 -0.54 25.47 33.55
CA VAL A 600 -0.32 24.87 32.24
C VAL A 600 -0.70 23.41 32.33
N VAL A 601 -1.58 22.95 31.46
CA VAL A 601 -1.82 21.52 31.24
C VAL A 601 -1.18 21.16 29.92
N THR A 602 -0.39 20.11 29.88
CA THR A 602 0.30 19.62 28.68
C THR A 602 -0.04 18.15 28.46
N LYS A 603 0.16 17.65 27.24
CA LYS A 603 0.33 16.22 26.95
C LYS A 603 1.54 16.02 26.04
N ASP A 604 2.16 14.85 26.09
CA ASP A 604 3.26 14.47 25.20
C ASP A 604 2.78 13.71 23.94
N ALA A 605 3.69 13.27 23.09
CA ALA A 605 3.36 12.50 21.86
C ALA A 605 2.71 11.13 22.15
N SER A 606 2.87 10.62 23.37
CA SER A 606 2.25 9.38 23.85
C SER A 606 0.93 9.62 24.61
N ASP A 607 0.38 10.83 24.46
CA ASP A 607 -0.81 11.35 25.14
C ASP A 607 -0.69 11.43 26.66
N ASN A 608 0.49 11.32 27.26
CA ASN A 608 0.63 11.42 28.71
C ASN A 608 0.43 12.86 29.15
N GLY A 609 -0.66 13.12 29.90
CA GLY A 609 -0.96 14.44 30.39
C GLY A 609 -0.16 14.81 31.65
N LYS A 610 0.21 16.09 31.76
CA LYS A 610 0.84 16.70 32.94
C LYS A 610 0.15 18.02 33.28
N VAL A 611 0.14 18.37 34.56
CA VAL A 611 -0.31 19.68 35.04
C VAL A 611 0.83 20.34 35.78
N GLN A 612 1.15 21.56 35.40
CA GLN A 612 2.20 22.35 35.98
C GLN A 612 1.64 23.70 36.41
N GLN A 613 2.14 24.21 37.53
CA GLN A 613 1.83 25.54 38.01
C GLN A 613 3.07 26.40 37.93
N PHE A 614 2.89 27.63 37.48
CA PHE A 614 3.92 28.64 37.43
C PHE A 614 3.53 29.86 38.25
N THR A 615 4.54 30.53 38.78
CA THR A 615 4.40 31.84 39.41
C THR A 615 5.47 32.79 38.88
N LEU A 616 5.24 34.08 38.99
CA LEU A 616 6.18 35.11 38.59
C LEU A 616 7.08 35.49 39.78
N SER A 617 8.39 35.53 39.55
CA SER A 617 9.33 36.16 40.49
C SER A 617 9.05 37.66 40.64
N GLY A 618 9.70 38.33 41.60
CA GLY A 618 9.62 39.79 41.73
C GLY A 618 10.07 40.55 40.46
N GLN A 619 10.91 39.94 39.63
CA GLN A 619 11.33 40.46 38.33
C GLN A 619 10.32 40.15 37.20
N GLY A 620 9.30 39.33 37.48
CA GLY A 620 8.31 38.90 36.50
C GLY A 620 8.69 37.67 35.68
N LEU A 621 9.83 37.03 35.98
CA LEU A 621 10.25 35.78 35.34
C LEU A 621 9.36 34.62 35.81
N PRO A 622 8.77 33.82 34.91
CA PRO A 622 8.01 32.64 35.30
C PRO A 622 8.94 31.53 35.82
N TYR A 623 8.59 30.92 36.94
CA TYR A 623 9.23 29.70 37.43
C TYR A 623 8.17 28.68 37.88
N GLN A 624 8.50 27.40 37.72
CA GLN A 624 7.59 26.32 38.09
C GLN A 624 7.51 26.18 39.61
N LEU A 625 6.29 26.24 40.17
CA LEU A 625 6.04 26.07 41.60
C LEU A 625 5.76 24.61 41.96
N GLY A 626 5.11 23.87 41.05
CA GLY A 626 4.76 22.46 41.26
C GLY A 626 4.32 21.78 39.96
N ALA A 627 4.41 20.45 39.93
CA ALA A 627 3.95 19.60 38.83
C ALA A 627 3.30 18.33 39.35
N SER A 628 2.31 17.82 38.61
CA SER A 628 1.73 16.49 38.88
C SER A 628 2.55 15.38 38.20
N SER A 629 2.54 14.18 38.79
CA SER A 629 3.30 13.03 38.29
C SER A 629 2.73 12.43 37.00
N SER A 630 1.41 12.51 36.78
CA SER A 630 0.72 12.31 35.50
C SER A 630 -0.76 12.54 35.72
N THR A 631 -1.48 13.08 34.73
CA THR A 631 -2.94 12.99 34.71
C THR A 631 -3.43 11.67 34.12
N GLY A 632 -2.56 10.86 33.50
CA GLY A 632 -2.92 9.71 32.67
C GLY A 632 -2.99 10.09 31.19
N LYS A 633 -3.32 9.13 30.32
CA LYS A 633 -3.40 9.39 28.87
C LYS A 633 -4.63 10.24 28.53
N ALA A 634 -4.44 11.33 27.79
CA ALA A 634 -5.48 12.25 27.38
C ALA A 634 -5.35 12.58 25.89
N ARG A 635 -6.40 12.35 25.10
CA ARG A 635 -6.46 12.76 23.69
C ARG A 635 -6.63 14.26 23.55
N SER A 636 -7.42 14.85 24.44
CA SER A 636 -7.63 16.29 24.52
C SER A 636 -7.68 16.75 25.96
N LEU A 637 -7.39 18.04 26.16
CA LEU A 637 -7.31 18.67 27.46
C LEU A 637 -7.80 20.11 27.41
N ASP A 638 -8.45 20.53 28.49
CA ASP A 638 -8.75 21.93 28.78
C ASP A 638 -8.68 22.22 30.29
N LEU A 639 -8.61 23.50 30.65
CA LEU A 639 -8.66 23.91 32.05
C LEU A 639 -9.41 25.22 32.28
N ALA A 640 -9.95 25.37 33.49
CA ALA A 640 -10.64 26.55 33.93
C ALA A 640 -10.27 26.89 35.38
N GLY A 641 -9.88 28.13 35.64
CA GLY A 641 -9.51 28.59 36.99
C GLY A 641 -10.75 28.82 37.85
N THR A 642 -10.80 28.33 39.08
CA THR A 642 -12.00 28.36 39.94
C THR A 642 -11.90 29.36 41.07
N SER A 643 -11.51 30.60 40.76
CA SER A 643 -11.05 31.66 41.68
C SER A 643 -11.96 32.05 42.88
N ALA A 644 -13.06 31.34 43.15
CA ALA A 644 -13.91 31.55 44.32
C ALA A 644 -14.55 30.28 44.91
N ALA A 645 -14.13 29.06 44.53
CA ALA A 645 -14.81 27.80 44.84
C ALA A 645 -14.77 27.30 46.29
N GLY A 646 -14.65 28.14 47.31
CA GLY A 646 -14.58 27.66 48.70
C GLY A 646 -13.37 26.78 49.04
N PHE A 647 -12.50 26.42 48.09
CA PHE A 647 -11.26 25.65 48.28
C PHE A 647 -9.99 26.38 47.77
N GLY A 648 -9.95 27.71 47.82
CA GLY A 648 -8.73 28.49 47.55
C GLY A 648 -8.48 28.83 46.07
N LEU A 649 -7.21 29.04 45.69
CA LEU A 649 -6.76 29.40 44.32
C LEU A 649 -6.81 28.22 43.33
N GLY A 650 -7.84 27.38 43.40
CA GLY A 650 -7.92 26.14 42.61
C GLY A 650 -8.22 26.33 41.12
N PHE A 651 -8.13 25.22 40.38
CA PHE A 651 -8.61 25.11 39.01
C PHE A 651 -9.11 23.70 38.70
N VAL A 652 -9.86 23.57 37.62
CA VAL A 652 -10.36 22.28 37.11
C VAL A 652 -9.71 22.00 35.77
N THR A 653 -9.31 20.76 35.55
CA THR A 653 -8.91 20.25 34.24
C THR A 653 -9.96 19.29 33.72
N ALA A 654 -10.29 19.40 32.44
CA ALA A 654 -11.09 18.44 31.72
C ALA A 654 -10.20 17.68 30.75
N LEU A 655 -10.31 16.35 30.71
CA LEU A 655 -9.49 15.47 29.90
C LEU A 655 -10.41 14.48 29.18
N ARG A 656 -10.25 14.32 27.87
CA ARG A 656 -10.78 13.15 27.18
C ARG A 656 -9.75 12.05 27.26
N GLU A 657 -10.06 10.98 27.97
CA GLU A 657 -9.17 9.82 28.04
C GLU A 657 -9.11 9.08 26.69
N THR A 658 -8.12 8.21 26.50
CA THR A 658 -8.02 7.36 25.29
C THR A 658 -9.19 6.39 25.12
N SER A 659 -9.99 6.20 26.19
CA SER A 659 -11.26 5.46 26.20
C SER A 659 -12.46 6.30 25.75
N ASP A 660 -12.21 7.53 25.27
CA ASP A 660 -13.22 8.50 24.85
C ASP A 660 -14.16 8.92 25.99
N THR A 661 -13.67 8.88 27.23
CA THR A 661 -14.44 9.26 28.43
C THR A 661 -14.02 10.65 28.92
N LEU A 662 -14.99 11.50 29.26
CA LEU A 662 -14.72 12.79 29.91
C LEU A 662 -14.35 12.57 31.38
N ARG A 663 -13.17 13.07 31.74
CA ARG A 663 -12.69 13.09 33.12
C ARG A 663 -12.45 14.53 33.57
N LEU A 664 -13.00 14.86 34.73
CA LEU A 664 -12.75 16.13 35.41
C LEU A 664 -11.85 15.89 36.63
N ALA A 665 -10.88 16.77 36.83
CA ALA A 665 -10.05 16.77 38.03
C ALA A 665 -9.97 18.17 38.60
N SER A 666 -10.15 18.28 39.91
CA SER A 666 -9.98 19.51 40.68
C SER A 666 -8.58 19.55 41.30
N TRP A 667 -7.96 20.72 41.23
CA TRP A 667 -6.61 20.96 41.70
C TRP A 667 -6.64 22.10 42.71
N ASP A 668 -6.08 21.86 43.89
CA ASP A 668 -5.77 22.89 44.85
C ASP A 668 -4.36 23.40 44.62
N VAL A 669 -4.24 24.71 44.73
CA VAL A 669 -3.04 25.47 44.45
C VAL A 669 -2.56 26.07 45.76
N GLY A 670 -1.68 25.33 46.42
CA GLY A 670 -0.98 25.79 47.60
C GLY A 670 0.09 26.83 47.26
N ALA A 671 0.69 27.42 48.30
CA ALA A 671 1.82 28.34 48.15
C ALA A 671 3.10 27.66 47.62
N SER A 672 3.20 26.33 47.68
CA SER A 672 4.40 25.57 47.31
C SER A 672 4.13 24.22 46.66
N ALA A 673 2.87 23.84 46.45
CA ALA A 673 2.52 22.53 45.92
C ALA A 673 1.22 22.56 45.12
N LEU A 674 1.17 21.71 44.08
CA LEU A 674 -0.02 21.42 43.31
C LEU A 674 -0.61 20.10 43.85
N THR A 675 -1.74 20.16 44.53
CA THR A 675 -2.38 18.98 45.12
C THR A 675 -3.66 18.66 44.35
N LYS A 676 -3.74 17.43 43.84
CA LYS A 676 -4.98 16.93 43.24
C LYS A 676 -5.99 16.67 44.35
N LEU A 677 -7.09 17.43 44.38
CA LEU A 677 -8.12 17.26 45.41
C LEU A 677 -8.96 16.01 45.13
N LYS A 678 -9.53 15.94 43.93
CA LYS A 678 -10.41 14.83 43.55
C LYS A 678 -10.42 14.61 42.05
N GLN A 679 -10.62 13.36 41.68
CA GLN A 679 -10.88 12.94 40.31
C GLN A 679 -12.35 12.53 40.21
N GLY A 680 -13.10 13.23 39.36
CA GLY A 680 -14.41 12.79 38.91
C GLY A 680 -14.26 12.14 37.55
N THR A 681 -14.42 10.82 37.47
CA THR A 681 -14.63 10.15 36.18
C THR A 681 -16.13 10.19 35.90
N THR A 682 -16.51 10.77 34.76
CA THR A 682 -17.90 10.71 34.30
C THR A 682 -18.07 9.49 33.39
N ASN A 683 -19.30 8.97 33.22
CA ASN A 683 -19.56 7.98 32.17
C ASN A 683 -19.85 8.64 30.81
N LEU A 684 -19.63 9.95 30.67
CA LEU A 684 -19.91 10.69 29.45
C LEU A 684 -18.85 10.38 28.40
N LYS A 685 -19.31 9.92 27.23
CA LYS A 685 -18.46 9.68 26.08
C LYS A 685 -18.29 10.96 25.27
N VAL A 686 -17.03 11.34 25.02
CA VAL A 686 -16.62 12.43 24.14
C VAL A 686 -16.11 11.82 22.85
N GLN A 687 -16.57 12.32 21.70
CA GLN A 687 -16.10 11.85 20.41
C GLN A 687 -15.48 12.99 19.61
N ASP A 688 -14.52 12.64 18.76
CA ASP A 688 -13.99 13.54 17.75
C ASP A 688 -15.11 13.96 16.79
N TYR A 689 -14.88 15.05 16.05
CA TYR A 689 -15.62 15.23 14.81
C TYR A 689 -15.48 13.99 13.93
N GLY A 690 -16.62 13.50 13.46
CA GLY A 690 -16.68 12.40 12.50
C GLY A 690 -16.25 12.88 11.12
N TRP A 691 -14.96 13.19 10.95
CA TRP A 691 -14.40 13.64 9.67
C TRP A 691 -14.82 12.71 8.54
N THR A 692 -15.64 13.24 7.64
CA THR A 692 -16.14 12.51 6.47
C THR A 692 -15.13 12.57 5.33
N ASP A 693 -15.30 11.73 4.31
CA ASP A 693 -14.51 11.87 3.08
C ASP A 693 -14.79 13.22 2.41
N ALA A 694 -16.03 13.69 2.42
CA ALA A 694 -16.38 15.02 1.91
C ALA A 694 -15.65 16.16 2.65
N ASP A 695 -15.52 16.07 3.98
CA ASP A 695 -14.75 17.07 4.74
C ASP A 695 -13.28 17.04 4.35
N LEU A 696 -12.68 15.85 4.23
CA LEU A 696 -11.30 15.71 3.77
C LEU A 696 -11.11 16.29 2.38
N GLU A 697 -12.00 15.96 1.46
CA GLU A 697 -11.92 16.38 0.08
C GLU A 697 -12.07 17.89 -0.08
N SER A 698 -12.71 18.55 0.89
CA SER A 698 -12.84 20.01 0.94
C SER A 698 -11.59 20.75 1.44
N LEU A 699 -10.64 20.04 2.06
CA LEU A 699 -9.42 20.63 2.59
C LEU A 699 -8.57 21.24 1.48
N SER A 700 -8.14 22.48 1.64
CA SER A 700 -7.20 23.09 0.69
C SER A 700 -5.78 22.58 0.93
N LEU A 701 -5.05 22.28 -0.14
CA LEU A 701 -3.63 21.89 -0.05
C LEU A 701 -2.77 22.98 0.61
N VAL A 702 -3.13 24.23 0.35
CA VAL A 702 -2.42 25.45 0.75
C VAL A 702 -3.17 26.25 1.80
N GLY A 703 -4.30 25.72 2.28
CA GLY A 703 -5.00 26.26 3.43
C GLY A 703 -4.33 25.82 4.72
N TYR A 704 -4.45 26.68 5.73
CA TYR A 704 -4.19 26.30 7.11
C TYR A 704 -5.45 25.72 7.76
N ASP A 705 -6.21 24.89 7.04
CA ASP A 705 -7.45 24.28 7.54
C ASP A 705 -7.20 23.34 8.75
N PHE A 706 -5.93 23.09 9.02
CA PHE A 706 -5.32 22.42 10.15
C PHE A 706 -4.41 23.41 10.90
N PRO A 707 -4.08 23.16 12.17
CA PRO A 707 -3.00 23.87 12.87
C PRO A 707 -1.71 23.97 12.02
N ASN A 708 -1.45 22.94 11.20
CA ASN A 708 -0.32 22.87 10.26
C ASN A 708 -0.81 22.74 8.82
N ALA A 709 -0.10 23.28 7.84
CA ALA A 709 -0.42 23.02 6.44
C ALA A 709 -0.46 21.51 6.14
N LEU A 710 -1.23 21.09 5.12
CA LEU A 710 -1.27 19.69 4.71
C LEU A 710 0.09 19.19 4.21
N VAL A 711 0.90 20.08 3.66
CA VAL A 711 2.24 19.78 3.14
C VAL A 711 3.31 20.57 3.89
N PRO A 712 4.59 20.15 3.84
CA PRO A 712 5.68 20.87 4.49
C PRO A 712 5.71 22.35 4.12
N ARG A 713 6.15 23.18 5.08
CA ARG A 713 6.17 24.63 4.99
C ARG A 713 6.76 25.15 3.67
N ARG A 714 7.93 24.65 3.27
CA ARG A 714 8.60 25.12 2.07
C ARG A 714 7.75 24.87 0.81
N LEU A 715 7.15 23.69 0.72
CA LEU A 715 6.27 23.34 -0.38
C LEU A 715 5.01 24.21 -0.35
N HIS A 716 4.39 24.34 0.83
CA HIS A 716 3.24 25.21 1.09
C HIS A 716 3.49 26.66 0.65
N GLU A 717 4.60 27.27 1.04
CA GLU A 717 4.94 28.64 0.70
C GLU A 717 5.10 28.84 -0.81
N ILE A 718 5.65 27.85 -1.51
CA ILE A 718 5.79 27.87 -2.97
C ILE A 718 4.42 27.77 -3.64
N VAL A 719 3.62 26.73 -3.33
CA VAL A 719 2.31 26.53 -3.96
C VAL A 719 1.27 27.59 -3.56
N ALA A 720 1.44 28.24 -2.39
CA ALA A 720 0.66 29.41 -1.99
C ALA A 720 1.15 30.72 -2.65
N GLY A 721 2.22 30.68 -3.45
CA GLY A 721 2.81 31.84 -4.12
C GLY A 721 3.35 32.90 -3.15
N TYR A 722 3.73 32.49 -1.95
CA TYR A 722 4.42 33.32 -0.96
C TYR A 722 5.93 33.40 -1.27
N VAL A 723 6.50 32.28 -1.69
CA VAL A 723 7.90 32.14 -2.10
C VAL A 723 7.96 31.77 -3.59
N GLU A 724 8.95 32.32 -4.26
CA GLU A 724 9.24 31.99 -5.66
C GLU A 724 9.78 30.55 -5.74
N PRO A 725 9.24 29.68 -6.61
CA PRO A 725 9.84 28.37 -6.81
C PRO A 725 11.31 28.53 -7.21
N PRO A 726 12.21 27.64 -6.75
CA PRO A 726 13.64 27.75 -7.05
C PRO A 726 13.96 27.58 -8.54
N MET A 727 12.98 27.13 -9.33
CA MET A 727 13.08 26.94 -10.77
C MET A 727 11.85 27.56 -11.45
N HIS A 728 12.05 28.12 -12.64
CA HIS A 728 10.97 28.49 -13.54
C HIS A 728 11.13 27.68 -14.82
N PHE A 729 10.20 26.77 -15.08
CA PHE A 729 10.19 26.04 -16.34
C PHE A 729 9.56 26.92 -17.41
N ASP A 730 10.41 27.46 -18.29
CA ASP A 730 9.99 28.23 -19.45
C ASP A 730 9.22 27.30 -20.41
N ALA A 731 7.96 27.64 -20.68
CA ALA A 731 7.06 26.87 -21.54
C ALA A 731 7.42 26.98 -23.04
N THR A 732 8.64 27.40 -23.36
CA THR A 732 9.18 27.43 -24.73
C THR A 732 9.49 26.03 -25.27
N GLU A 733 9.31 24.98 -24.47
CA GLU A 733 9.22 23.62 -24.98
C GLU A 733 8.06 23.55 -25.97
N THR A 734 8.38 23.30 -27.24
CA THR A 734 7.52 23.39 -28.42
C THR A 734 6.41 22.32 -28.46
N ARG A 735 5.66 22.12 -27.37
CA ARG A 735 4.36 21.48 -27.43
C ARG A 735 3.46 22.41 -28.24
N THR A 736 3.30 22.07 -29.52
CA THR A 736 2.51 22.78 -30.53
C THR A 736 1.00 22.71 -30.29
N ASP A 737 0.57 22.39 -29.07
CA ASP A 737 -0.84 22.30 -28.74
C ASP A 737 -1.29 23.66 -28.15
N PRO A 738 -2.04 24.46 -28.93
CA PRO A 738 -2.44 25.81 -28.55
C PRO A 738 -3.36 25.85 -27.33
N ASP A 739 -3.98 24.72 -26.94
CA ASP A 739 -4.88 24.63 -25.80
C ASP A 739 -4.16 24.26 -24.48
N THR A 740 -2.85 23.92 -24.53
CA THR A 740 -2.01 23.59 -23.36
C THR A 740 -0.87 24.59 -23.13
N ILE A 741 -0.85 25.71 -23.85
CA ILE A 741 0.13 26.78 -23.62
C ILE A 741 -0.12 27.35 -22.22
N CYS A 742 0.91 27.31 -21.36
CA CYS A 742 0.99 28.13 -20.16
C CYS A 742 0.93 29.61 -20.57
N THR A 743 -0.26 30.13 -20.86
CA THR A 743 -0.45 31.51 -21.31
C THR A 743 -0.07 32.53 -20.24
N ALA A 744 0.19 32.08 -19.00
CA ALA A 744 0.68 32.90 -17.90
C ALA A 744 2.19 33.21 -17.94
N THR A 745 3.03 32.43 -18.65
CA THR A 745 4.51 32.57 -18.56
C THR A 745 5.12 33.57 -19.55
N ALA A 746 4.36 34.09 -20.52
CA ALA A 746 4.89 35.07 -21.48
C ALA A 746 4.92 36.53 -20.96
N ALA A 747 4.39 36.80 -19.76
CA ALA A 747 4.47 38.12 -19.14
C ALA A 747 5.77 38.26 -18.32
N PRO A 748 6.68 39.19 -18.64
CA PRO A 748 7.86 39.47 -17.81
C PRO A 748 7.42 39.81 -16.37
N GLY A 749 7.81 39.00 -15.40
CA GLY A 749 7.48 39.21 -13.98
C GLY A 749 6.52 38.21 -13.34
N TYR A 750 6.46 36.96 -13.80
CA TYR A 750 5.80 35.85 -13.08
C TYR A 750 6.81 34.94 -12.35
N PRO A 751 7.31 35.34 -11.17
CA PRO A 751 8.27 34.53 -10.43
C PRO A 751 7.58 33.60 -9.41
N LYS A 752 6.30 33.25 -9.57
CA LYS A 752 5.53 32.49 -8.58
C LYS A 752 5.05 31.16 -9.16
N ALA A 753 4.83 30.17 -8.29
CA ALA A 753 4.12 28.96 -8.68
C ALA A 753 2.77 29.32 -9.30
N ASP A 754 2.23 28.42 -10.11
CA ASP A 754 0.93 28.59 -10.75
C ASP A 754 -0.14 29.00 -9.73
N ALA A 755 -0.77 30.16 -9.91
CA ALA A 755 -1.73 30.70 -8.94
C ALA A 755 -2.91 29.76 -8.68
N ARG A 756 -3.16 28.80 -9.59
CA ARG A 756 -4.21 27.80 -9.46
C ARG A 756 -3.95 26.78 -8.35
N TRP A 757 -2.70 26.57 -7.94
CA TRP A 757 -2.35 25.74 -6.78
C TRP A 757 -3.11 26.16 -5.51
N LYS A 758 -3.40 27.46 -5.35
CA LYS A 758 -4.19 28.06 -4.24
C LYS A 758 -5.56 27.44 -4.04
N ASN A 759 -6.16 26.96 -5.14
CA ASN A 759 -7.54 26.48 -5.15
C ASN A 759 -7.64 24.96 -5.19
N ILE A 760 -6.50 24.25 -5.30
CA ILE A 760 -6.48 22.79 -5.30
C ILE A 760 -6.85 22.29 -3.91
N ARG A 761 -7.83 21.39 -3.87
CA ARG A 761 -8.27 20.68 -2.68
C ARG A 761 -7.67 19.29 -2.65
N LEU A 762 -7.63 18.69 -1.46
CA LEU A 762 -7.21 17.30 -1.30
C LEU A 762 -8.09 16.35 -2.14
N GLY A 763 -9.39 16.66 -2.27
CA GLY A 763 -10.29 15.90 -3.12
C GLY A 763 -9.91 15.93 -4.60
N ASP A 764 -9.28 17.00 -5.08
CA ASP A 764 -8.84 17.07 -6.47
C ASP A 764 -7.67 16.10 -6.72
N PHE A 765 -6.83 15.83 -5.71
CA PHE A 765 -5.82 14.76 -5.79
C PHE A 765 -6.45 13.37 -5.67
N LEU A 766 -7.31 13.18 -4.67
CA LEU A 766 -7.92 11.89 -4.36
C LEU A 766 -8.86 11.41 -5.48
N ALA A 767 -9.54 12.33 -6.16
CA ALA A 767 -10.48 12.05 -7.25
C ALA A 767 -9.85 12.14 -8.64
N HIS A 768 -8.52 12.30 -8.74
CA HIS A 768 -7.81 12.49 -10.02
C HIS A 768 -8.25 13.73 -10.84
N ARG A 769 -8.83 14.76 -10.21
CA ARG A 769 -9.38 15.95 -10.88
C ARG A 769 -8.39 17.11 -11.04
N ALA A 770 -7.25 17.07 -10.34
CA ALA A 770 -6.34 18.22 -10.23
C ALA A 770 -5.52 18.55 -11.50
N GLY A 771 -5.68 17.81 -12.61
CA GLY A 771 -4.94 18.07 -13.85
C GLY A 771 -3.42 18.13 -13.65
N LEU A 772 -2.90 17.33 -12.72
CA LEU A 772 -1.48 17.27 -12.40
C LEU A 772 -0.71 16.68 -13.57
N ASN A 773 0.54 17.10 -13.75
CA ASN A 773 1.38 16.58 -14.82
C ASN A 773 1.44 15.05 -14.76
N SER A 774 1.15 14.42 -15.89
CA SER A 774 1.00 12.97 -16.09
C SER A 774 2.23 12.14 -15.73
N SER A 775 3.37 12.78 -15.47
CA SER A 775 4.58 12.13 -15.02
C SER A 775 5.54 13.14 -14.40
N THR A 776 5.80 13.01 -13.10
CA THR A 776 7.01 13.54 -12.47
C THR A 776 8.30 12.92 -13.06
N ILE A 777 8.19 11.90 -13.92
CA ILE A 777 9.31 11.25 -14.60
C ILE A 777 10.09 12.21 -15.53
N ALA A 778 9.43 13.21 -16.14
CA ALA A 778 10.17 14.28 -16.82
C ALA A 778 10.81 15.25 -15.82
N ALA A 779 10.21 15.41 -14.63
CA ALA A 779 10.74 16.24 -13.57
C ALA A 779 12.04 15.69 -13.02
N GLU A 780 12.32 14.38 -13.00
CA GLU A 780 13.57 13.86 -12.45
C GLU A 780 14.80 14.30 -13.22
N THR A 781 14.81 14.18 -14.56
CA THR A 781 15.91 14.71 -15.37
C THR A 781 16.01 16.23 -15.20
N LEU A 782 14.89 16.92 -14.99
CA LEU A 782 14.88 18.35 -14.70
C LEU A 782 15.39 18.67 -13.28
N ILE A 783 15.06 17.87 -12.28
CA ILE A 783 15.40 18.05 -10.86
C ILE A 783 16.87 17.69 -10.65
N ASP A 784 17.35 16.56 -11.19
CA ASP A 784 18.75 16.12 -11.12
C ASP A 784 19.68 17.21 -11.64
N ASN A 785 19.34 17.79 -12.80
CA ASN A 785 20.12 18.87 -13.41
C ASN A 785 20.04 20.20 -12.65
N ASN A 786 19.01 20.40 -11.81
CA ASN A 786 18.78 21.64 -11.08
C ASN A 786 18.80 21.47 -9.56
N LEU A 787 19.30 20.34 -9.05
CA LEU A 787 19.29 20.02 -7.62
C LEU A 787 20.05 21.06 -6.80
N GLY A 788 21.09 21.66 -7.40
CA GLY A 788 21.79 22.81 -6.83
C GLY A 788 20.88 24.02 -6.58
N GLN A 789 20.02 24.37 -7.54
CA GLN A 789 19.06 25.47 -7.40
C GLN A 789 17.98 25.13 -6.36
N ILE A 790 17.45 23.90 -6.41
CA ILE A 790 16.47 23.41 -5.43
C ILE A 790 17.07 23.42 -4.02
N ARG A 791 18.35 23.11 -3.83
CA ARG A 791 18.98 23.13 -2.51
C ARG A 791 19.60 24.49 -2.14
N GLY A 792 19.50 25.51 -3.01
CA GLY A 792 20.13 26.81 -2.79
C GLY A 792 21.67 26.76 -2.74
N LEU A 793 22.27 25.77 -3.39
CA LEU A 793 23.72 25.53 -3.44
C LEU A 793 24.36 26.41 -4.52
N THR A 794 24.56 27.69 -4.19
CA THR A 794 25.12 28.68 -5.12
C THR A 794 26.64 28.83 -4.98
N THR A 795 27.22 28.30 -3.90
CA THR A 795 28.65 28.43 -3.59
C THR A 795 29.29 27.07 -3.31
N LYS A 796 30.58 26.93 -3.66
CA LYS A 796 31.37 25.71 -3.41
C LYS A 796 31.31 25.25 -1.95
N GLY A 797 31.28 26.18 -0.99
CA GLY A 797 31.16 25.89 0.44
C GLY A 797 29.84 25.22 0.82
N GLN A 798 28.73 25.58 0.17
CA GLN A 798 27.43 24.93 0.39
C GLN A 798 27.39 23.51 -0.17
N TRP A 799 28.00 23.28 -1.35
CA TRP A 799 28.14 21.93 -1.91
C TRP A 799 29.01 21.03 -1.02
N ALA A 800 30.14 21.55 -0.53
CA ALA A 800 30.98 20.87 0.44
C ALA A 800 30.21 20.50 1.72
N ALA A 801 29.44 21.44 2.27
CA ALA A 801 28.63 21.20 3.46
C ALA A 801 27.58 20.09 3.27
N GLN A 802 27.06 19.89 2.05
CA GLN A 802 26.14 18.77 1.75
C GLN A 802 26.84 17.41 1.75
N GLU A 803 28.04 17.34 1.16
CA GLU A 803 28.83 16.10 1.18
C GLU A 803 29.33 15.78 2.60
N ASP A 804 29.64 16.80 3.40
CA ASP A 804 30.00 16.61 4.81
C ASP A 804 28.84 16.02 5.63
N ARG A 805 27.58 16.39 5.36
CA ARG A 805 26.42 15.68 5.95
C ARG A 805 26.34 14.23 5.53
N LEU A 806 26.63 13.90 4.26
CA LEU A 806 26.70 12.51 3.83
C LEU A 806 27.78 11.73 4.58
N ARG A 807 28.91 12.37 4.85
CA ARG A 807 29.99 11.76 5.63
C ARG A 807 29.58 11.53 7.09
N GLU A 808 28.81 12.44 7.66
CA GLU A 808 28.23 12.25 8.99
C GLU A 808 27.19 11.12 9.00
N GLN A 809 26.34 11.04 7.98
CA GLN A 809 25.26 10.05 7.90
C GLN A 809 25.73 8.64 7.53
N TRP A 810 26.57 8.53 6.49
CA TRP A 810 27.01 7.25 5.93
C TRP A 810 28.36 6.82 6.50
N GLY A 811 29.10 7.74 7.12
CA GLY A 811 30.49 7.52 7.52
C GLY A 811 31.47 7.88 6.40
N VAL A 812 32.58 8.48 6.78
CA VAL A 812 33.64 8.97 5.87
C VAL A 812 34.10 7.89 4.89
N GLN A 813 34.25 6.65 5.36
CA GLN A 813 34.73 5.53 4.53
C GLN A 813 33.71 5.13 3.46
N ASN A 814 32.41 5.10 3.77
CA ASN A 814 31.37 4.76 2.80
C ASN A 814 31.24 5.83 1.71
N VAL A 815 31.37 7.11 2.08
CA VAL A 815 31.40 8.21 1.09
C VAL A 815 32.64 8.10 0.22
N LYS A 816 33.81 7.79 0.80
CA LYS A 816 35.04 7.55 0.05
C LYS A 816 34.90 6.38 -0.95
N ASP A 817 34.31 5.27 -0.52
CA ASP A 817 34.09 4.11 -1.38
C ASP A 817 33.08 4.42 -2.51
N ALA A 818 32.01 5.18 -2.20
CA ALA A 818 31.07 5.67 -3.20
C ALA A 818 31.73 6.58 -4.23
N ARG A 819 32.65 7.48 -3.80
CA ARG A 819 33.43 8.32 -4.72
C ARG A 819 34.27 7.47 -5.66
N VAL A 820 35.02 6.51 -5.14
CA VAL A 820 35.85 5.61 -5.95
C VAL A 820 35.00 4.80 -6.92
N ALA A 821 33.85 4.29 -6.48
CA ALA A 821 32.92 3.55 -7.34
C ALA A 821 32.36 4.42 -8.48
N ALA A 822 32.13 5.72 -8.23
CA ALA A 822 31.71 6.70 -9.23
C ALA A 822 32.86 7.22 -10.12
N GLY A 823 34.10 6.72 -9.94
CA GLY A 823 35.27 7.17 -10.69
C GLY A 823 35.86 8.50 -10.23
N LEU A 824 35.48 8.99 -9.04
CA LEU A 824 35.97 10.23 -8.44
C LEU A 824 37.17 9.97 -7.51
N SER A 825 37.98 10.99 -7.23
CA SER A 825 39.03 10.88 -6.21
C SER A 825 38.46 10.44 -4.85
N ALA A 826 39.13 9.45 -4.24
CA ALA A 826 38.81 8.94 -2.90
C ALA A 826 38.96 10.00 -1.80
N VAL A 827 39.77 11.03 -2.04
CA VAL A 827 39.93 12.19 -1.15
C VAL A 827 39.09 13.32 -1.73
N VAL A 828 38.20 13.88 -0.91
CA VAL A 828 37.60 15.18 -1.21
C VAL A 828 38.69 16.21 -1.02
N ASP A 829 39.36 16.52 -2.12
CA ASP A 829 40.15 17.72 -2.20
C ASP A 829 39.22 18.84 -2.64
N TYR A 830 39.05 19.86 -1.80
CA TYR A 830 38.27 21.04 -2.14
C TYR A 830 38.90 21.85 -3.28
N ALA A 831 40.07 21.47 -3.80
CA ALA A 831 40.64 21.96 -5.06
C ALA A 831 40.45 21.00 -6.25
N SER A 832 40.01 19.76 -6.02
CA SER A 832 39.80 18.77 -7.08
C SER A 832 38.64 19.16 -8.01
N PRO A 833 38.77 18.92 -9.33
CA PRO A 833 37.71 19.11 -10.32
C PRO A 833 36.61 18.03 -10.27
N ASP A 834 36.74 17.00 -9.44
CA ASP A 834 35.94 15.76 -9.49
C ASP A 834 34.49 15.90 -8.97
N GLY A 835 34.03 17.10 -8.62
CA GLY A 835 32.66 17.34 -8.14
C GLY A 835 32.35 16.80 -6.73
N PHE A 836 31.09 16.95 -6.33
CA PHE A 836 30.58 16.61 -5.00
C PHE A 836 29.56 15.48 -5.07
N LEU A 837 29.56 14.60 -4.07
CA LEU A 837 28.46 13.66 -3.86
C LEU A 837 27.34 14.36 -3.08
N LEU A 838 26.10 14.16 -3.52
CA LEU A 838 24.92 14.74 -2.88
C LEU A 838 24.04 13.65 -2.26
N PRO A 839 23.36 13.93 -1.13
CA PRO A 839 22.29 13.07 -0.63
C PRO A 839 21.23 12.82 -1.71
N PRO A 840 20.56 11.65 -1.70
CA PRO A 840 19.41 11.37 -2.56
C PRO A 840 18.38 12.50 -2.50
N ILE A 841 17.67 12.72 -3.61
CA ILE A 841 16.58 13.69 -3.68
C ILE A 841 15.48 13.27 -2.71
N THR A 842 14.98 14.20 -1.91
CA THR A 842 13.85 13.94 -1.01
C THR A 842 12.53 14.08 -1.75
N LEU A 843 11.47 13.44 -1.26
CA LEU A 843 10.13 13.60 -1.82
C LEU A 843 9.70 15.08 -1.86
N GLU A 844 10.03 15.86 -0.82
CA GLU A 844 9.75 17.29 -0.77
C GLU A 844 10.46 18.05 -1.89
N GLU A 845 11.73 17.74 -2.18
CA GLU A 845 12.49 18.35 -3.27
C GLU A 845 11.88 18.02 -4.64
N THR A 846 11.43 16.78 -4.84
CA THR A 846 10.71 16.38 -6.05
C THR A 846 9.42 17.17 -6.22
N LEU A 847 8.65 17.32 -5.15
CA LEU A 847 7.40 18.08 -5.18
C LEU A 847 7.62 19.59 -5.33
N VAL A 848 8.70 20.15 -4.79
CA VAL A 848 9.12 21.54 -5.05
C VAL A 848 9.42 21.73 -6.54
N GLY A 849 10.12 20.77 -7.16
CA GLY A 849 10.32 20.75 -8.61
C GLY A 849 8.99 20.66 -9.37
N SER A 850 8.07 19.80 -8.92
CA SER A 850 6.74 19.67 -9.53
C SER A 850 5.89 20.94 -9.39
N ALA A 851 5.94 21.62 -8.24
CA ALA A 851 5.22 22.87 -7.98
C ALA A 851 5.73 24.04 -8.83
N SER A 852 6.98 23.93 -9.30
CA SER A 852 7.63 24.89 -10.20
C SER A 852 7.11 24.80 -11.64
N MET A 853 6.39 23.73 -11.99
CA MET A 853 5.76 23.54 -13.29
C MET A 853 4.35 24.17 -13.30
N CYS A 854 3.88 24.63 -14.47
CA CYS A 854 2.48 25.02 -14.62
C CYS A 854 1.55 23.82 -14.41
N LEU A 855 0.35 24.08 -13.91
CA LEU A 855 -0.74 23.10 -13.92
C LEU A 855 -1.38 23.09 -15.31
N PRO A 856 -1.30 22.03 -16.13
CA PRO A 856 -1.81 22.10 -17.49
C PRO A 856 -3.31 22.41 -17.54
N ASN A 857 -4.13 21.88 -16.61
CA ASN A 857 -5.57 22.18 -16.58
C ASN A 857 -6.30 21.70 -15.30
N PRO A 858 -6.50 22.55 -14.27
CA PRO A 858 -7.09 22.12 -13.00
C PRO A 858 -8.62 21.96 -13.01
N GLN A 859 -9.31 22.15 -14.15
CA GLN A 859 -10.78 21.98 -14.25
C GLN A 859 -11.26 21.32 -15.55
N GLY A 860 -10.38 20.85 -16.42
CA GLY A 860 -10.78 20.16 -17.66
C GLY A 860 -10.59 18.65 -17.61
N GLU A 861 -11.21 17.98 -18.59
CA GLU A 861 -11.30 16.53 -18.82
C GLU A 861 -9.93 15.84 -19.06
N PHE A 862 -8.94 16.03 -18.19
CA PHE A 862 -7.73 15.24 -18.29
C PHE A 862 -7.96 13.83 -17.75
N HIS A 863 -8.04 12.90 -18.69
CA HIS A 863 -7.79 11.48 -18.47
C HIS A 863 -6.31 11.28 -18.13
N TYR A 864 -5.95 11.05 -16.88
CA TYR A 864 -4.68 10.38 -16.63
C TYR A 864 -4.70 9.45 -15.43
N SER A 865 -4.24 8.21 -15.65
CA SER A 865 -4.13 7.18 -14.63
C SER A 865 -2.91 7.39 -13.71
N ASN A 866 -1.98 8.31 -14.00
CA ASN A 866 -0.73 8.53 -13.22
C ASN A 866 -0.62 9.90 -12.52
N THR A 867 -1.72 10.49 -12.05
CA THR A 867 -1.58 11.60 -11.08
C THR A 867 -0.71 11.10 -9.94
N ASP A 868 0.36 11.84 -9.66
CA ASP A 868 1.40 11.39 -8.75
C ASP A 868 0.89 11.38 -7.31
N PRO A 869 0.69 10.19 -6.68
CA PRO A 869 0.28 10.14 -5.29
C PRO A 869 1.37 10.64 -4.34
N GLN A 870 2.55 11.04 -4.84
CA GLN A 870 3.56 11.75 -4.07
C GLN A 870 3.02 12.95 -3.30
N TRP A 871 2.10 13.74 -3.87
CA TRP A 871 1.48 14.87 -3.14
C TRP A 871 0.63 14.38 -1.96
N VAL A 872 -0.18 13.34 -2.20
CA VAL A 872 -1.02 12.72 -1.18
C VAL A 872 -0.16 12.02 -0.12
N ARG A 873 0.94 11.39 -0.55
CA ARG A 873 1.96 10.76 0.29
C ARG A 873 2.65 11.78 1.18
N MET A 874 3.16 12.86 0.60
CA MET A 874 3.76 13.94 1.34
C MET A 874 2.77 14.52 2.34
N ALA A 875 1.50 14.69 1.94
CA ALA A 875 0.49 15.16 2.86
C ALA A 875 0.30 14.21 4.05
N MET A 876 0.09 12.91 3.81
CA MET A 876 -0.08 11.95 4.91
C MET A 876 1.17 11.77 5.77
N GLU A 877 2.37 11.75 5.18
CA GLU A 877 3.63 11.65 5.93
C GLU A 877 3.87 12.90 6.79
N HIS A 878 3.64 14.09 6.22
CA HIS A 878 3.73 15.35 6.95
C HIS A 878 2.68 15.44 8.06
N VAL A 879 1.42 15.11 7.76
CA VAL A 879 0.35 15.22 8.76
C VAL A 879 0.33 14.09 9.78
N SER A 880 1.08 13.01 9.61
CA SER A 880 1.17 11.95 10.62
C SER A 880 2.51 11.95 11.36
N GLY A 881 3.58 12.44 10.72
CA GLY A 881 4.95 12.26 11.19
C GLY A 881 5.48 10.83 10.99
N GLN A 882 4.73 9.96 10.30
CA GLN A 882 5.14 8.59 9.96
C GLN A 882 5.44 8.48 8.46
N THR A 883 6.33 7.57 8.08
CA THR A 883 6.55 7.25 6.66
C THR A 883 5.37 6.45 6.12
N TYR A 884 5.04 6.62 4.84
CA TYR A 884 3.90 5.93 4.23
C TYR A 884 4.11 4.42 4.17
N SER A 885 5.29 4.01 3.72
CA SER A 885 5.70 2.62 3.56
C SER A 885 7.11 2.43 4.08
N ALA A 886 7.56 1.18 4.13
CA ALA A 886 8.94 0.86 4.49
C ALA A 886 9.94 1.60 3.60
N GLU A 887 11.12 1.86 4.16
CA GLU A 887 12.26 2.33 3.38
C GLU A 887 12.61 1.27 2.34
N VAL A 888 12.99 1.76 1.16
CA VAL A 888 13.46 0.93 0.06
C VAL A 888 14.58 0.01 0.53
N GLY A 889 14.42 -1.30 0.29
CA GLY A 889 15.42 -2.32 0.63
C GLY A 889 15.49 -2.69 2.11
N LYS A 890 14.63 -2.14 2.97
CA LYS A 890 14.59 -2.39 4.41
C LYS A 890 13.18 -2.81 4.88
N PRO A 891 12.70 -4.01 4.51
CA PRO A 891 11.37 -4.49 4.91
C PRO A 891 11.17 -4.50 6.45
N GLU A 892 12.25 -4.57 7.23
CA GLU A 892 12.21 -4.43 8.69
C GLU A 892 11.69 -3.07 9.17
N THR A 893 11.71 -2.02 8.34
CA THR A 893 11.14 -0.71 8.68
C THR A 893 9.65 -0.62 8.32
N THR A 894 8.98 -1.73 8.01
CA THR A 894 7.53 -1.73 7.76
C THR A 894 6.73 -1.43 9.03
N ASP A 895 7.26 -1.85 10.18
CA ASP A 895 6.68 -1.56 11.49
C ASP A 895 6.69 -0.05 11.78
N GLY A 896 5.51 0.50 12.09
CA GLY A 896 5.31 1.93 12.34
C GLY A 896 5.08 2.79 11.09
N THR A 897 4.93 2.18 9.91
CA THR A 897 4.53 2.89 8.67
C THR A 897 3.01 3.06 8.59
N LEU A 898 2.55 4.10 7.91
CA LEU A 898 1.10 4.35 7.76
C LEU A 898 0.38 3.22 7.05
N LEU A 899 0.99 2.65 6.00
CA LEU A 899 0.39 1.54 5.27
C LEU A 899 0.23 0.33 6.16
N ASN A 900 1.24 0.03 6.99
CA ASN A 900 1.15 -1.05 7.97
C ASN A 900 0.02 -0.80 8.97
N ASP A 901 0.02 0.35 9.63
CA ASP A 901 -0.99 0.70 10.62
C ASP A 901 -2.41 0.67 10.00
N PHE A 902 -2.56 1.10 8.74
CA PHE A 902 -3.81 0.98 7.98
C PHE A 902 -4.21 -0.48 7.76
N LEU A 903 -3.31 -1.35 7.28
CA LEU A 903 -3.60 -2.77 7.07
C LEU A 903 -3.99 -3.46 8.39
N GLN A 904 -3.31 -3.13 9.49
CA GLN A 904 -3.61 -3.71 10.79
C GLN A 904 -4.94 -3.21 11.35
N THR A 905 -5.11 -1.90 11.45
CA THR A 905 -6.24 -1.31 12.17
C THR A 905 -7.53 -1.30 11.35
N ASN A 906 -7.43 -1.06 10.04
CA ASN A 906 -8.62 -0.96 9.17
C ASN A 906 -8.92 -2.24 8.41
N LEU A 907 -7.92 -3.00 7.94
CA LEU A 907 -8.18 -4.24 7.22
C LEU A 907 -8.19 -5.48 8.13
N GLY A 908 -7.64 -5.37 9.35
CA GLY A 908 -7.63 -6.44 10.35
C GLY A 908 -6.50 -7.45 10.14
N PHE A 909 -5.44 -7.08 9.42
CA PHE A 909 -4.27 -7.94 9.28
C PHE A 909 -3.46 -7.95 10.58
N GLY A 910 -2.99 -9.13 11.02
CA GLY A 910 -1.97 -9.19 12.06
C GLY A 910 -0.63 -8.60 11.57
N SER A 911 0.35 -8.48 12.46
CA SER A 911 1.70 -8.01 12.11
C SER A 911 2.39 -8.85 11.02
N THR A 912 1.95 -10.10 10.81
CA THR A 912 2.46 -11.00 9.76
C THR A 912 1.88 -10.75 8.38
N GLY A 913 0.74 -10.03 8.26
CA GLY A 913 0.12 -9.72 6.97
C GLY A 913 0.93 -8.77 6.09
N LEU A 914 2.03 -8.22 6.64
CA LEU A 914 2.89 -7.22 6.02
C LEU A 914 3.98 -7.79 5.11
N ASN A 915 4.31 -9.07 5.26
CA ASN A 915 5.16 -9.78 4.30
C ASN A 915 4.55 -9.76 2.87
N ASN A 916 3.28 -9.36 2.77
CA ASN A 916 2.43 -9.48 1.60
C ASN A 916 2.12 -8.13 0.95
N VAL A 917 2.55 -7.01 1.53
CA VAL A 917 2.38 -5.65 0.97
C VAL A 917 3.65 -4.83 1.16
N PHE A 918 4.33 -4.48 0.08
CA PHE A 918 5.58 -3.72 0.13
C PHE A 918 5.65 -2.64 -0.95
N GLY A 919 6.24 -1.49 -0.61
CA GLY A 919 6.50 -0.43 -1.57
C GLY A 919 7.65 -0.82 -2.52
N ARG A 920 7.52 -0.52 -3.81
CA ARG A 920 8.60 -0.71 -4.79
C ARG A 920 9.68 0.38 -4.66
N PRO A 921 10.96 0.01 -4.72
CA PRO A 921 12.07 0.91 -5.05
C PRO A 921 12.02 1.35 -6.51
N ALA A 922 12.04 2.65 -6.77
CA ALA A 922 12.48 3.16 -8.08
C ALA A 922 13.93 3.66 -8.08
N ALA A 923 14.63 3.60 -6.95
CA ALA A 923 16.03 4.00 -6.88
C ALA A 923 16.98 2.83 -7.15
N LEU A 924 17.81 3.01 -8.18
CA LEU A 924 19.11 2.37 -8.29
C LEU A 924 19.93 2.71 -7.04
N ASP A 925 20.25 1.70 -6.24
CA ASP A 925 21.40 1.76 -5.36
C ASP A 925 22.64 2.06 -6.24
N ALA A 926 23.38 3.12 -5.90
CA ALA A 926 24.67 3.47 -6.50
C ALA A 926 25.73 2.35 -6.41
N GLN A 927 25.43 1.25 -5.72
CA GLN A 927 26.25 0.04 -5.59
C GLN A 927 25.69 -1.18 -6.35
N GLY A 928 24.62 -1.03 -7.13
CA GLY A 928 24.13 -2.08 -8.04
C GLY A 928 23.53 -3.30 -7.34
N LYS A 929 23.02 -3.18 -6.10
CA LYS A 929 22.35 -4.27 -5.38
C LYS A 929 20.86 -3.99 -5.25
N ASP A 930 20.10 -4.34 -6.30
CA ASP A 930 18.64 -4.43 -6.22
C ASP A 930 18.24 -5.92 -6.04
N PRO A 931 17.89 -6.36 -4.83
CA PRO A 931 17.40 -7.72 -4.58
C PRO A 931 15.92 -7.94 -4.95
N PHE A 932 15.20 -6.93 -5.45
CA PHE A 932 13.75 -6.97 -5.67
C PHE A 932 13.30 -6.65 -7.11
N ALA A 933 14.20 -6.79 -8.09
CA ALA A 933 13.79 -6.83 -9.49
C ALA A 933 12.90 -8.07 -9.73
N GLY A 934 11.57 -7.87 -9.73
CA GLY A 934 10.61 -8.84 -10.25
C GLY A 934 10.91 -9.22 -11.72
N PRO A 935 10.18 -10.20 -12.29
CA PRO A 935 10.39 -10.64 -13.67
C PRO A 935 10.30 -9.43 -14.62
N ARG A 936 11.42 -9.05 -15.25
CA ARG A 936 11.48 -7.96 -16.22
C ARG A 936 11.10 -8.46 -17.61
N ALA A 937 10.39 -7.64 -18.37
CA ALA A 937 9.97 -7.92 -19.74
C ALA A 937 11.16 -8.24 -20.67
N ARG A 938 11.02 -9.29 -21.49
CA ARG A 938 11.98 -9.66 -22.54
C ARG A 938 11.57 -8.94 -23.84
N HIS A 939 12.36 -8.00 -24.36
CA HIS A 939 12.14 -7.44 -25.71
C HIS A 939 13.10 -8.14 -26.71
N TRP A 940 12.59 -8.52 -27.88
CA TRP A 940 13.39 -8.98 -29.03
C TRP A 940 13.44 -7.86 -30.08
N ASP A 941 14.63 -7.44 -30.50
CA ASP A 941 14.84 -6.50 -31.61
C ASP A 941 15.28 -7.29 -32.85
N SER A 942 14.42 -7.29 -33.87
CA SER A 942 14.66 -8.01 -35.12
C SER A 942 15.73 -7.37 -36.01
N SER A 943 16.17 -6.14 -35.73
CA SER A 943 17.11 -5.37 -36.56
C SER A 943 18.59 -5.68 -36.31
N ILE A 944 18.94 -6.41 -35.25
CA ILE A 944 20.33 -6.68 -34.85
C ILE A 944 20.67 -8.15 -34.60
N SER A 945 19.75 -9.10 -34.89
CA SER A 945 20.01 -10.55 -34.85
C SER A 945 20.77 -11.05 -33.59
N GLY A 946 20.52 -10.45 -32.43
CA GLY A 946 21.23 -10.76 -31.18
C GLY A 946 20.74 -9.93 -29.99
N TYR A 947 20.97 -10.43 -28.77
CA TYR A 947 20.60 -9.80 -27.49
C TYR A 947 21.61 -8.70 -27.07
N TYR A 948 21.17 -7.43 -26.97
CA TYR A 948 21.60 -6.29 -26.11
C TYR A 948 23.13 -6.00 -25.77
N ASN A 949 23.42 -4.85 -25.09
CA ASN A 949 24.69 -4.55 -24.37
C ASN A 949 24.69 -5.07 -22.90
N THR A 950 25.86 -5.46 -22.35
CA THR A 950 26.06 -6.35 -21.18
C THR A 950 26.07 -5.71 -19.77
N TYR A 951 25.30 -6.24 -18.81
CA TYR A 951 25.32 -5.90 -17.36
C TYR A 951 25.34 -7.15 -16.45
N TRP A 952 25.58 -7.00 -15.14
CA TRP A 952 25.63 -8.10 -14.16
C TRP A 952 24.23 -8.63 -13.80
N ASP A 953 24.03 -9.96 -13.82
CA ASP A 953 22.76 -10.58 -13.37
C ASP A 953 22.69 -10.61 -11.83
N VAL A 954 21.87 -9.72 -11.26
CA VAL A 954 21.69 -9.53 -9.81
C VAL A 954 20.49 -10.27 -9.22
N LYS A 955 19.88 -11.22 -9.94
CA LYS A 955 18.65 -11.95 -9.53
C LYS A 955 18.76 -12.85 -8.29
N ARG A 956 19.77 -12.72 -7.41
CA ARG A 956 20.01 -13.67 -6.32
C ARG A 956 20.37 -12.97 -4.99
N PRO A 957 19.56 -13.11 -3.92
CA PRO A 957 19.93 -12.57 -2.62
C PRO A 957 21.15 -13.30 -2.05
N ILE A 958 22.16 -12.57 -1.57
CA ILE A 958 23.26 -13.14 -0.79
C ILE A 958 22.89 -13.03 0.68
N CYS A 959 22.33 -14.10 1.25
CA CYS A 959 22.43 -14.30 2.68
C CYS A 959 23.05 -15.66 2.98
N ARG A 960 23.91 -15.69 4.00
CA ARG A 960 24.45 -16.95 4.54
C ARG A 960 23.63 -17.32 5.75
N TRP A 961 23.23 -18.58 5.80
CA TRP A 961 22.44 -19.12 6.89
C TRP A 961 23.36 -19.33 8.10
N VAL A 962 23.14 -18.59 9.18
CA VAL A 962 23.94 -18.68 10.41
C VAL A 962 22.98 -18.78 11.59
N ASN A 963 23.07 -19.87 12.35
CA ASN A 963 22.26 -20.11 13.56
C ASN A 963 20.72 -19.99 13.35
N GLY A 964 20.21 -20.46 12.21
CA GLY A 964 18.76 -20.47 11.95
C GLY A 964 18.17 -19.13 11.46
N THR A 965 19.02 -18.15 11.13
CA THR A 965 18.61 -16.86 10.56
C THR A 965 19.47 -16.48 9.35
N CYS A 966 18.88 -15.73 8.42
CA CYS A 966 19.50 -15.23 7.18
C CYS A 966 20.32 -13.96 7.51
N SER A 967 21.66 -14.06 7.52
CA SER A 967 22.55 -12.95 7.90
C SER A 967 23.24 -12.31 6.70
N ILE A 968 23.12 -10.98 6.57
CA ILE A 968 23.70 -10.16 5.48
C ILE A 968 25.00 -9.45 5.93
N ALA A 969 25.25 -9.38 7.23
CA ALA A 969 26.29 -8.53 7.82
C ALA A 969 27.73 -9.05 7.69
N ASN A 970 27.94 -10.34 7.36
CA ASN A 970 29.28 -10.91 7.23
C ASN A 970 29.36 -11.91 6.05
N PRO A 971 29.76 -11.47 4.84
CA PRO A 971 29.66 -12.27 3.62
C PRO A 971 30.63 -13.47 3.56
N LYS A 972 31.47 -13.67 4.58
CA LYS A 972 32.59 -14.63 4.55
C LYS A 972 32.37 -15.92 5.37
N THR A 973 31.32 -16.04 6.19
CA THR A 973 31.15 -17.20 7.10
C THR A 973 29.73 -17.80 7.04
N GLY A 974 29.63 -19.13 6.88
CA GLY A 974 28.38 -19.92 6.75
C GLY A 974 28.19 -20.56 5.35
N PRO A 975 27.41 -21.64 5.17
CA PRO A 975 27.11 -22.17 3.84
C PRO A 975 26.29 -21.17 3.02
N SER A 976 26.69 -20.96 1.77
CA SER A 976 25.93 -20.16 0.81
C SER A 976 24.78 -20.99 0.25
N LEU A 977 23.55 -20.52 0.43
CA LEU A 977 22.45 -20.92 -0.45
C LEU A 977 22.57 -20.10 -1.73
N ASN A 978 23.24 -20.64 -2.75
CA ASN A 978 23.14 -20.08 -4.10
C ASN A 978 23.38 -21.17 -5.17
N TRP A 979 22.38 -21.38 -6.04
CA TRP A 979 22.44 -22.27 -7.19
C TRP A 979 23.32 -21.66 -8.29
N ASN A 980 24.47 -22.27 -8.58
CA ASN A 980 25.44 -22.01 -9.68
C ASN A 980 26.16 -20.64 -9.76
N GLY A 981 27.43 -20.61 -9.36
CA GLY A 981 28.49 -20.95 -10.31
C GLY A 981 29.30 -19.85 -10.99
N GLU A 982 28.72 -19.06 -11.90
CA GLU A 982 29.54 -18.36 -12.92
C GLU A 982 29.13 -16.90 -13.16
N MET A 983 30.14 -16.02 -13.23
CA MET A 983 30.08 -14.56 -13.27
C MET A 983 30.16 -14.00 -14.70
N GLU A 984 29.22 -14.31 -15.59
CA GLU A 984 29.15 -13.67 -16.92
C GLU A 984 27.95 -12.73 -17.07
N LYS A 985 28.18 -11.59 -17.76
CA LYS A 985 27.24 -10.48 -17.94
C LYS A 985 26.18 -10.81 -18.99
N VAL A 986 24.91 -10.52 -18.69
CA VAL A 986 23.75 -10.75 -19.58
C VAL A 986 23.13 -9.41 -19.99
N PRO A 987 22.64 -9.24 -21.23
CA PRO A 987 22.45 -7.89 -21.76
C PRO A 987 20.97 -7.41 -21.79
N LEU A 988 20.70 -6.12 -21.49
CA LEU A 988 19.37 -5.46 -21.52
C LEU A 988 19.44 -3.95 -21.86
N LEU A 989 18.40 -3.42 -22.52
CA LEU A 989 18.13 -1.98 -22.73
C LEU A 989 16.99 -1.52 -21.80
N MET A 990 17.31 -0.83 -20.71
CA MET A 990 16.39 0.13 -20.07
C MET A 990 17.07 1.50 -20.10
N ARG A 991 16.50 2.43 -20.87
CA ARG A 991 16.85 3.86 -20.84
C ARG A 991 16.03 4.65 -19.81
N SER A 992 15.30 3.97 -18.93
CA SER A 992 14.63 4.58 -17.79
C SER A 992 15.51 4.43 -16.56
N THR A 993 16.27 5.48 -16.24
CA THR A 993 16.98 5.65 -14.96
C THR A 993 16.09 6.29 -13.90
N GLY A 994 14.76 6.25 -14.07
CA GLY A 994 13.87 7.13 -13.35
C GLY A 994 13.46 6.60 -11.97
N MET A 995 13.89 7.29 -10.91
CA MET A 995 13.33 7.30 -9.56
C MET A 995 11.90 7.87 -9.55
N SER A 996 11.02 7.29 -10.33
CA SER A 996 9.61 7.56 -10.17
C SER A 996 9.22 6.84 -8.90
N ALA A 997 9.06 7.56 -7.79
CA ALA A 997 8.20 7.07 -6.73
C ALA A 997 6.77 7.03 -7.28
N ALA A 998 6.52 6.14 -8.25
CA ALA A 998 5.24 5.74 -8.75
C ALA A 998 4.58 5.04 -7.57
N THR A 999 4.04 5.81 -6.65
CA THR A 999 2.90 5.35 -5.88
C THR A 999 1.84 4.94 -6.92
N GLY A 1000 1.51 3.66 -6.90
CA GLY A 1000 1.21 2.90 -8.12
C GLY A 1000 2.20 1.75 -8.36
N SER A 1001 3.09 1.43 -7.42
CA SER A 1001 3.92 0.22 -7.48
C SER A 1001 4.01 -0.35 -6.08
N LEU A 1002 2.85 -0.66 -5.48
CA LEU A 1002 2.85 -1.56 -4.34
C LEU A 1002 2.92 -2.99 -4.90
N GLY A 1003 3.88 -3.76 -4.43
CA GLY A 1003 3.79 -5.21 -4.50
C GLY A 1003 2.74 -5.62 -3.49
N VAL A 1004 1.60 -6.13 -3.94
CA VAL A 1004 0.54 -6.62 -3.06
C VAL A 1004 0.29 -8.08 -3.42
N GLN A 1005 0.05 -8.92 -2.44
CA GLN A 1005 -0.53 -10.23 -2.68
C GLN A 1005 -2.04 -10.13 -2.90
N MET A 1006 -2.60 -11.18 -3.49
CA MET A 1006 -4.02 -11.26 -3.81
C MET A 1006 -4.92 -11.08 -2.59
N LEU A 1007 -4.60 -11.75 -1.47
CA LEU A 1007 -5.47 -11.77 -0.28
C LEU A 1007 -5.57 -10.41 0.43
N PRO A 1008 -4.46 -9.69 0.72
CA PRO A 1008 -4.54 -8.32 1.21
C PRO A 1008 -5.35 -7.40 0.31
N TYR A 1009 -5.21 -7.54 -1.01
CA TYR A 1009 -5.94 -6.70 -1.95
C TYR A 1009 -7.44 -7.05 -2.03
N LEU A 1010 -7.82 -8.33 -2.02
CA LEU A 1010 -9.23 -8.74 -1.93
C LEU A 1010 -9.88 -8.25 -0.64
N LYS A 1011 -9.14 -8.28 0.48
CA LYS A 1011 -9.61 -7.70 1.74
C LYS A 1011 -9.76 -6.18 1.63
N PHE A 1012 -8.85 -5.51 0.93
CA PHE A 1012 -8.99 -4.09 0.62
C PHE A 1012 -10.27 -3.82 -0.20
N LEU A 1013 -10.47 -4.55 -1.30
CA LEU A 1013 -11.68 -4.48 -2.13
C LEU A 1013 -12.95 -4.66 -1.29
N SER A 1014 -12.96 -5.58 -0.32
CA SER A 1014 -14.15 -5.79 0.52
C SER A 1014 -14.64 -4.55 1.27
N LYS A 1015 -13.77 -3.57 1.52
CA LYS A 1015 -14.05 -2.38 2.32
C LYS A 1015 -13.93 -1.07 1.54
N TYR A 1016 -13.16 -1.04 0.48
CA TYR A 1016 -12.80 0.19 -0.23
C TYR A 1016 -13.06 0.03 -1.72
N LYS A 1017 -13.37 1.16 -2.36
CA LYS A 1017 -13.58 1.20 -3.79
C LYS A 1017 -12.25 1.36 -4.53
N VAL A 1018 -12.10 0.70 -5.68
CA VAL A 1018 -10.92 0.85 -6.56
C VAL A 1018 -11.07 1.82 -7.70
N GLY A 1019 -12.29 2.35 -7.91
CA GLY A 1019 -12.73 3.16 -9.06
C GLY A 1019 -11.64 3.69 -10.02
N GLY A 1020 -11.77 3.39 -11.31
CA GLY A 1020 -10.94 3.95 -12.37
C GLY A 1020 -11.42 3.60 -13.79
N TYR A 1021 -11.92 4.60 -14.52
CA TYR A 1021 -12.54 4.51 -15.85
C TYR A 1021 -13.85 3.72 -15.87
N ASP A 1022 -14.99 4.42 -15.86
CA ASP A 1022 -16.20 3.82 -16.39
C ASP A 1022 -16.00 3.60 -17.89
N SER A 1023 -15.94 2.32 -18.28
CA SER A 1023 -15.36 1.78 -19.51
C SER A 1023 -16.01 2.17 -20.87
N GLY A 1024 -16.60 3.36 -20.99
CA GLY A 1024 -16.88 3.98 -22.28
C GLY A 1024 -18.23 4.67 -22.48
N ALA A 1025 -18.89 5.19 -21.44
CA ALA A 1025 -20.18 5.87 -21.63
C ALA A 1025 -20.06 7.40 -21.83
N THR A 1026 -19.20 8.11 -21.09
CA THR A 1026 -18.92 9.54 -21.33
C THR A 1026 -17.56 9.93 -20.71
N PRO A 1027 -16.77 10.81 -21.36
CA PRO A 1027 -15.57 11.42 -20.77
C PRO A 1027 -15.79 12.08 -19.40
N ASP A 1028 -17.04 12.40 -19.06
CA ASP A 1028 -17.43 13.14 -17.85
C ASP A 1028 -17.62 12.28 -16.59
N ALA A 1029 -17.69 10.94 -16.70
CA ALA A 1029 -18.02 10.06 -15.58
C ALA A 1029 -16.78 9.51 -14.86
N PHE A 1030 -15.92 10.39 -14.35
CA PHE A 1030 -14.86 9.97 -13.42
C PHE A 1030 -15.47 9.66 -12.06
N ASP A 1031 -15.35 8.40 -11.64
CA ASP A 1031 -15.70 7.98 -10.29
C ASP A 1031 -14.69 8.56 -9.30
N SER A 1032 -15.08 9.63 -8.59
CA SER A 1032 -14.25 10.25 -7.53
C SER A 1032 -14.04 9.35 -6.33
N SER A 1033 -14.74 8.21 -6.26
CA SER A 1033 -14.77 7.38 -5.07
C SER A 1033 -13.62 6.39 -4.93
N ILE A 1034 -12.57 6.49 -5.75
CA ILE A 1034 -11.36 5.69 -5.60
C ILE A 1034 -10.76 5.82 -4.18
N GLY A 1035 -10.59 4.70 -3.49
CA GLY A 1035 -10.09 4.64 -2.12
C GLY A 1035 -11.09 5.10 -1.04
N GLU A 1036 -12.33 5.44 -1.39
CA GLU A 1036 -13.40 5.67 -0.41
C GLU A 1036 -13.86 4.36 0.22
N ALA A 1037 -14.32 4.43 1.46
CA ALA A 1037 -14.95 3.29 2.11
C ALA A 1037 -16.31 2.98 1.45
N ARG A 1038 -16.58 1.69 1.24
CA ARG A 1038 -17.88 1.23 0.75
C ARG A 1038 -18.92 1.37 1.85
N SER A 1039 -20.10 1.88 1.51
CA SER A 1039 -21.25 1.98 2.42
C SER A 1039 -21.96 0.63 2.67
N GLY A 1040 -21.29 -0.49 2.40
CA GLY A 1040 -21.88 -1.84 2.39
C GLY A 1040 -22.79 -2.12 1.18
N SER A 1041 -22.79 -1.23 0.17
CA SER A 1041 -23.56 -1.37 -1.06
C SER A 1041 -22.64 -1.70 -2.25
N TRP A 1042 -22.87 -2.83 -2.90
CA TRP A 1042 -22.25 -3.22 -4.18
C TRP A 1042 -23.22 -2.91 -5.33
N THR A 1043 -23.62 -1.66 -5.46
CA THR A 1043 -24.61 -1.22 -6.46
C THR A 1043 -23.98 -0.93 -7.82
N ASP A 1044 -22.76 -0.41 -7.83
CA ASP A 1044 -22.10 0.10 -9.02
C ASP A 1044 -20.94 -0.81 -9.43
N GLY A 1045 -20.75 -1.00 -10.74
CA GLY A 1045 -19.65 -1.79 -11.26
C GLY A 1045 -18.45 -0.90 -11.49
N ASN A 1046 -17.34 -1.15 -10.81
CA ASN A 1046 -16.11 -0.37 -10.96
C ASN A 1046 -15.02 -1.26 -11.56
N LEU A 1047 -14.24 -0.68 -12.46
CA LEU A 1047 -13.03 -1.29 -12.99
C LEU A 1047 -11.86 -0.39 -12.59
N HIS A 1048 -10.66 -0.93 -12.48
CA HIS A 1048 -9.42 -0.17 -12.51
C HIS A 1048 -8.36 -1.03 -13.19
N ASP A 1049 -7.67 -0.46 -14.18
CA ASP A 1049 -6.53 -1.08 -14.87
C ASP A 1049 -5.23 -0.49 -14.31
N GLY A 1050 -4.31 -1.38 -13.96
CA GLY A 1050 -3.02 -1.04 -13.39
C GLY A 1050 -1.85 -1.67 -14.13
N GLY A 1051 -1.97 -1.95 -15.43
CA GLY A 1051 -0.84 -2.46 -16.20
C GLY A 1051 0.35 -1.49 -16.23
N ASP A 1052 1.54 -2.02 -15.93
CA ASP A 1052 2.86 -1.38 -16.15
C ASP A 1052 3.62 -2.23 -17.16
N ASP A 1053 4.47 -1.63 -18.01
CA ASP A 1053 5.11 -2.24 -19.19
C ASP A 1053 5.41 -3.75 -19.04
N GLY A 1054 4.60 -4.60 -19.66
CA GLY A 1054 4.75 -6.06 -19.66
C GLY A 1054 3.94 -6.83 -18.61
N THR A 1055 3.22 -6.17 -17.72
CA THR A 1055 2.30 -6.78 -16.74
C THR A 1055 0.90 -6.19 -16.88
N TYR A 1056 -0.12 -7.03 -16.78
CA TYR A 1056 -1.51 -6.59 -16.73
C TYR A 1056 -2.06 -6.87 -15.34
N ALA A 1057 -2.73 -5.90 -14.74
CA ALA A 1057 -3.48 -6.13 -13.53
C ALA A 1057 -4.83 -5.43 -13.64
N TYR A 1058 -5.87 -6.08 -13.13
CA TYR A 1058 -7.24 -5.56 -13.09
C TYR A 1058 -7.82 -5.77 -11.71
N ALA A 1059 -8.50 -4.75 -11.21
CA ALA A 1059 -9.42 -4.87 -10.09
C ALA A 1059 -10.82 -4.53 -10.60
N VAL A 1060 -11.76 -5.45 -10.41
CA VAL A 1060 -13.13 -5.36 -10.91
C VAL A 1060 -14.09 -5.57 -9.75
N GLU A 1061 -14.99 -4.61 -9.55
CA GLU A 1061 -16.10 -4.66 -8.60
C GLU A 1061 -17.37 -4.87 -9.42
N PHE A 1062 -18.08 -5.98 -9.24
CA PHE A 1062 -19.33 -6.22 -9.96
C PHE A 1062 -20.52 -5.75 -9.12
N GLY A 1063 -21.14 -4.66 -9.56
CA GLY A 1063 -22.37 -4.11 -8.97
C GLY A 1063 -23.66 -4.78 -9.47
N GLY A 1064 -24.72 -4.73 -8.66
CA GLY A 1064 -26.00 -5.41 -8.91
C GLY A 1064 -26.74 -5.03 -10.20
N GLY A 1065 -26.40 -3.91 -10.83
CA GLY A 1065 -26.94 -3.51 -12.14
C GLY A 1065 -26.32 -4.24 -13.34
N SER A 1066 -25.10 -4.75 -13.21
CA SER A 1066 -24.33 -5.34 -14.33
C SER A 1066 -24.63 -6.83 -14.57
N CYS A 1067 -24.85 -7.60 -13.50
CA CYS A 1067 -25.55 -8.89 -13.49
C CYS A 1067 -26.35 -8.98 -12.17
N LYS A 1068 -27.66 -9.25 -12.20
CA LYS A 1068 -28.52 -9.26 -10.99
C LYS A 1068 -28.09 -10.27 -9.90
N ILE A 1069 -27.34 -11.32 -10.26
CA ILE A 1069 -26.94 -12.43 -9.37
C ILE A 1069 -25.52 -12.23 -8.81
N SER A 1070 -24.73 -11.30 -9.37
CA SER A 1070 -23.31 -11.09 -9.02
C SER A 1070 -23.07 -9.91 -8.07
N ALA A 1071 -24.11 -9.33 -7.47
CA ALA A 1071 -23.93 -8.29 -6.46
C ALA A 1071 -23.03 -8.81 -5.34
N GLY A 1072 -21.98 -8.04 -5.00
CA GLY A 1072 -21.01 -8.44 -3.98
C GLY A 1072 -19.72 -9.05 -4.51
N VAL A 1073 -19.57 -9.28 -5.81
CA VAL A 1073 -18.39 -9.99 -6.36
C VAL A 1073 -17.27 -9.00 -6.64
N ASP A 1074 -16.13 -9.21 -5.99
CA ASP A 1074 -14.88 -8.49 -6.20
C ASP A 1074 -13.88 -9.44 -6.85
N LEU A 1075 -13.30 -9.04 -7.98
CA LEU A 1075 -12.37 -9.83 -8.75
C LEU A 1075 -11.07 -9.05 -8.93
N ILE A 1076 -9.96 -9.75 -8.83
CA ILE A 1076 -8.65 -9.21 -9.19
C ILE A 1076 -7.88 -10.24 -9.98
N VAL A 1077 -7.34 -9.81 -11.11
CA VAL A 1077 -6.59 -10.68 -12.02
C VAL A 1077 -5.31 -9.98 -12.43
N SER A 1078 -4.21 -10.73 -12.47
CA SER A 1078 -2.90 -10.22 -12.86
C SER A 1078 -2.19 -11.19 -13.80
N PHE A 1079 -1.44 -10.69 -14.78
CA PHE A 1079 -0.71 -11.46 -15.78
C PHE A 1079 0.70 -10.90 -15.98
N ASN A 1080 1.67 -11.76 -16.27
CA ASN A 1080 3.09 -11.39 -16.32
C ASN A 1080 3.64 -10.99 -17.70
N GLN A 1081 2.86 -10.98 -18.80
CA GLN A 1081 3.40 -10.78 -20.16
C GLN A 1081 2.51 -10.03 -21.17
N TRP A 1082 3.19 -9.30 -22.07
CA TRP A 1082 2.68 -8.59 -23.26
C TRP A 1082 3.45 -9.00 -24.53
N GLN A 1083 3.26 -10.23 -25.02
CA GLN A 1083 3.65 -10.54 -26.40
C GLN A 1083 2.52 -11.30 -27.10
N ASP A 1084 1.59 -10.53 -27.63
CA ASP A 1084 0.78 -11.01 -28.74
C ASP A 1084 1.70 -11.04 -29.97
N ALA A 1085 2.11 -12.21 -30.43
CA ALA A 1085 2.94 -12.36 -31.63
C ALA A 1085 2.30 -11.72 -32.89
N GLN A 1086 1.01 -11.36 -32.83
CA GLN A 1086 0.31 -10.62 -33.89
C GLN A 1086 0.41 -9.09 -33.77
N CYS A 1087 1.14 -8.56 -32.79
CA CYS A 1087 1.60 -7.16 -32.77
C CYS A 1087 2.64 -6.97 -33.89
N ASN A 1088 2.15 -6.87 -35.12
CA ASN A 1088 2.96 -6.75 -36.31
C ASN A 1088 3.92 -5.56 -36.17
N THR A 1089 5.20 -5.79 -36.46
CA THR A 1089 6.33 -4.87 -36.26
C THR A 1089 6.19 -3.51 -36.94
N ASP A 1090 5.19 -3.35 -37.79
CA ASP A 1090 5.02 -2.20 -38.68
C ASP A 1090 4.08 -1.11 -38.11
N LYS A 1091 3.47 -1.30 -36.92
CA LYS A 1091 2.65 -0.26 -36.26
C LYS A 1091 3.12 0.05 -34.84
N LYS A 1092 3.66 1.26 -34.67
CA LYS A 1092 4.20 1.86 -33.43
C LYS A 1092 3.23 2.00 -32.23
N SER A 1093 2.11 1.27 -32.16
CA SER A 1093 1.20 1.39 -31.02
C SER A 1093 0.48 0.07 -30.71
N CYS A 1094 1.18 -0.83 -30.03
CA CYS A 1094 0.50 -1.84 -29.21
C CYS A 1094 0.14 -1.27 -27.81
N VAL A 1095 0.62 -0.06 -27.48
CA VAL A 1095 0.19 0.72 -26.32
C VAL A 1095 -1.13 1.41 -26.68
N GLY A 1096 -2.23 0.99 -26.04
CA GLY A 1096 -3.51 1.69 -26.10
C GLY A 1096 -4.56 1.19 -27.08
N ASP A 1097 -4.61 -0.10 -27.43
CA ASP A 1097 -5.81 -0.67 -28.10
C ASP A 1097 -6.93 -0.91 -27.07
N PRO A 1098 -7.94 -0.02 -26.96
CA PRO A 1098 -9.00 -0.13 -25.94
C PRO A 1098 -9.80 -1.42 -26.08
N LYS A 1099 -9.79 -2.03 -27.27
CA LYS A 1099 -10.56 -3.22 -27.59
C LYS A 1099 -10.14 -4.44 -26.78
N ARG A 1100 -8.86 -4.53 -26.40
CA ARG A 1100 -8.32 -5.69 -25.66
C ARG A 1100 -8.72 -5.66 -24.19
N TYR A 1101 -8.72 -4.46 -23.59
CA TYR A 1101 -9.25 -4.20 -22.26
C TYR A 1101 -10.72 -4.55 -22.18
N GLN A 1102 -11.48 -4.09 -23.17
CA GLN A 1102 -12.91 -4.38 -23.30
C GLN A 1102 -13.17 -5.87 -23.53
N GLU A 1103 -12.28 -6.58 -24.24
CA GLU A 1103 -12.38 -8.03 -24.48
C GLU A 1103 -12.21 -8.83 -23.19
N LEU A 1104 -11.13 -8.64 -22.42
CA LEU A 1104 -10.95 -9.34 -21.15
C LEU A 1104 -12.08 -9.00 -20.17
N TYR A 1105 -12.44 -7.72 -20.05
CA TYR A 1105 -13.54 -7.31 -19.19
C TYR A 1105 -14.88 -7.94 -19.63
N SER A 1106 -15.15 -8.00 -20.94
CA SER A 1106 -16.35 -8.65 -21.48
C SER A 1106 -16.37 -10.16 -21.19
N ILE A 1107 -15.23 -10.84 -21.34
CA ILE A 1107 -15.06 -12.26 -20.99
C ILE A 1107 -15.33 -12.48 -19.50
N LEU A 1108 -14.67 -11.70 -18.64
CA LEU A 1108 -14.84 -11.78 -17.18
C LEU A 1108 -16.29 -11.49 -16.79
N LYS A 1109 -16.90 -10.43 -17.32
CA LYS A 1109 -18.29 -10.08 -17.07
C LYS A 1109 -19.25 -11.20 -17.49
N THR A 1110 -19.04 -11.79 -18.66
CA THR A 1110 -19.86 -12.91 -19.14
C THR A 1110 -19.73 -14.12 -18.21
N ALA A 1111 -18.51 -14.47 -17.81
CA ALA A 1111 -18.25 -15.59 -16.91
C ALA A 1111 -18.82 -15.36 -15.50
N VAL A 1112 -18.69 -14.14 -14.98
CA VAL A 1112 -19.27 -13.73 -13.69
C VAL A 1112 -20.80 -13.76 -13.75
N CYS A 1113 -21.42 -13.27 -14.83
CA CYS A 1113 -22.87 -13.34 -15.01
C CYS A 1113 -23.39 -14.79 -15.15
N ALA A 1114 -22.59 -15.70 -15.71
CA ALA A 1114 -22.95 -17.10 -15.89
C ALA A 1114 -22.78 -17.95 -14.61
N SER A 1115 -22.01 -17.46 -13.63
CA SER A 1115 -21.71 -18.16 -12.39
C SER A 1115 -22.89 -18.12 -11.41
N ASP A 1116 -23.24 -19.27 -10.82
CA ASP A 1116 -24.25 -19.34 -9.77
C ASP A 1116 -23.64 -18.97 -8.42
N TRP A 1117 -23.54 -17.66 -8.18
CA TRP A 1117 -22.93 -17.14 -6.96
C TRP A 1117 -23.64 -17.59 -5.70
N THR A 1118 -24.93 -17.98 -5.75
CA THR A 1118 -25.64 -18.49 -4.55
C THR A 1118 -25.00 -19.74 -3.95
N LYS A 1119 -24.25 -20.49 -4.76
CA LYS A 1119 -23.47 -21.67 -4.35
C LYS A 1119 -22.03 -21.37 -3.93
N ALA A 1120 -21.56 -20.13 -4.12
CA ALA A 1120 -20.22 -19.73 -3.71
C ALA A 1120 -20.14 -19.66 -2.18
N THR A 1121 -19.40 -20.59 -1.59
CA THR A 1121 -19.07 -20.62 -0.16
C THR A 1121 -17.68 -20.05 0.07
N PRO A 1122 -17.48 -19.22 1.12
CA PRO A 1122 -16.16 -18.73 1.51
C PRO A 1122 -15.19 -19.87 1.79
N VAL A 1123 -13.91 -19.66 1.46
CA VAL A 1123 -12.82 -20.55 1.87
C VAL A 1123 -12.43 -20.18 3.30
N PRO A 1124 -12.77 -20.96 4.35
CA PRO A 1124 -12.72 -20.48 5.74
C PRO A 1124 -11.34 -19.95 6.14
N TRP A 1125 -10.28 -20.73 5.91
CA TRP A 1125 -8.91 -20.39 6.31
C TRP A 1125 -8.26 -19.27 5.46
N LEU A 1126 -8.82 -18.91 4.31
CA LEU A 1126 -8.41 -17.71 3.56
C LEU A 1126 -9.03 -16.43 4.12
N ASN A 1127 -10.07 -16.58 4.94
CA ASN A 1127 -10.83 -15.47 5.55
C ASN A 1127 -10.52 -15.30 7.04
N ASP A 1128 -9.95 -16.32 7.67
CA ASP A 1128 -9.31 -16.28 9.00
C ASP A 1128 -7.96 -15.57 8.91
#